data_AF-A0A974B052-F1
#
_entry.id   AF-A0A974B052-F1
#
_cell.length_a   1.000
_cell.length_b   1.000
_cell.length_c   1.000
_cell.angle_alpha   90.00
_cell.angle_beta   90.00
_cell.angle_gamma   90.00
#
_symmetry.space_group_name_H-M   'P 1'
#
loop_
_entity.id
_entity.type
_entity.pdbx_description
1 polymer ?
#
loop_
_entity_poly.entity_id
_entity_poly.type
_entity_poly.pdbx_seq_one_letter_code
_entity_poly.pdbx_strand_id
1 'polypeptide(L)'
;MSTPQHAHGENVIPMTEAPNSIEAEQIVLGAVMADAAVLPEVEEELGQDTAVFYLPAHETIWRAILELVAASIPPTPIVLTDHLANSGDLQRVGGAPYLHTLYRAAPTASSGFWYARIVRRHAKRRQIAELGTRLMQAARDSGEDHDELLATARHALDLTEAEERWPAPTPLGQQGPLPTFPVDALPAWAAEQAYAVAEFTQTPTDMAATMALAVLSTAAGGRVHVQIRDGWVEQTNLYLVVAMPPASRKSDVFAAMTRPIYDIEAALQEGARASIIEAEVAKEAAEARAEAIMTKARKADDATASTSLVAEAAGLRMEAESIVVPPNPRLTASGDVTPETLTKLLSTHGRLGVLSPEGDLFDIIAGRYSSRPNLGVFLQGHKGERLQAERITRETDLGEKPALTIGITLQPPVLLDLAQTPGARGRGLLARFLFSLPASTLGYRQIVVPPVPEQVSRTYQSRLTTLVHTLTDLPEPVTIKCSGPADQAVIKLQEAIEPQLRPEGALAHIDDWAGKYVGAVARIAGLLHLAERATGRWGDPIEAATIERAVAIGEYYTAHALAAFDLMETDADSEKAQLVLDWIRRTKTTSFKAHELVTARRRAFPTVSSAAPALRLLEEHGYLRRLHEARAGGRGRQPAAVFRVHPSATGTDDASVR
;
A
#
# COMPACT_ATOMS: atom_id res chain seq x y z
N MET A 1 50.04 32.70 29.65
CA MET A 1 49.37 31.75 28.74
C MET A 1 49.31 30.41 29.44
N SER A 2 48.11 29.95 29.79
CA SER A 2 47.74 28.53 29.91
C SER A 2 46.26 28.45 30.24
N THR A 3 45.54 27.88 29.29
CA THR A 3 44.09 27.68 29.16
C THR A 3 43.59 26.66 30.20
N PRO A 4 42.34 26.78 30.71
CA PRO A 4 41.74 25.74 31.53
C PRO A 4 41.24 24.59 30.66
N GLN A 5 41.55 23.37 31.08
CA GLN A 5 41.17 22.10 30.46
C GLN A 5 39.69 21.80 30.74
N HIS A 6 38.89 21.66 29.69
CA HIS A 6 37.50 21.22 29.79
C HIS A 6 37.45 19.75 30.25
N ALA A 7 36.79 19.50 31.37
CA ALA A 7 36.39 18.16 31.80
C ALA A 7 35.26 17.66 30.88
N HIS A 8 35.53 16.61 30.10
CA HIS A 8 34.50 15.75 29.52
C HIS A 8 34.12 14.73 30.58
N GLY A 9 32.98 14.93 31.24
CA GLY A 9 32.31 13.88 31.99
C GLY A 9 31.69 12.91 31.00
N GLU A 10 32.28 11.71 30.88
CA GLU A 10 31.63 10.57 30.23
C GLU A 10 30.36 10.23 31.01
N ASN A 11 29.21 10.52 30.40
CA ASN A 11 27.92 9.99 30.83
C ASN A 11 27.90 8.49 30.50
N VAL A 12 28.46 7.67 31.37
CA VAL A 12 28.18 6.23 31.39
C VAL A 12 26.74 6.09 31.89
N ILE A 13 25.81 5.90 30.96
CA ILE A 13 24.41 5.59 31.29
C ILE A 13 24.44 4.24 32.04
N PRO A 14 24.04 4.17 33.33
CA PRO A 14 23.89 2.90 33.99
C PRO A 14 22.75 2.14 33.29
N MET A 15 23.02 0.94 32.77
CA MET A 15 21.98 0.03 32.29
C MET A 15 21.15 -0.44 33.49
N THR A 16 20.14 0.35 33.85
CA THR A 16 19.08 -0.02 34.79
C THR A 16 18.23 -1.13 34.16
N GLU A 17 18.34 -2.34 34.74
CA GLU A 17 17.58 -3.58 34.46
C GLU A 17 17.52 -4.07 33.00
N ALA A 18 17.81 -5.37 32.80
CA ALA A 18 17.76 -5.97 31.47
C ALA A 18 16.33 -5.89 30.87
N PRO A 19 16.17 -5.62 29.56
CA PRO A 19 14.85 -5.46 28.93
C PRO A 19 13.90 -6.63 29.22
N ASN A 20 12.77 -6.35 29.88
CA ASN A 20 11.77 -7.35 30.23
C ASN A 20 10.36 -6.76 30.24
N SER A 21 9.35 -7.62 30.27
CA SER A 21 7.97 -7.26 30.56
C SER A 21 7.30 -8.41 31.32
N ILE A 22 7.37 -8.35 32.65
CA ILE A 22 6.81 -9.39 33.52
C ILE A 22 5.30 -9.57 33.27
N GLU A 23 4.58 -8.47 33.10
CA GLU A 23 3.14 -8.49 32.83
C GLU A 23 2.81 -9.23 31.53
N ALA A 24 3.58 -9.00 30.46
CA ALA A 24 3.40 -9.72 29.20
C ALA A 24 3.69 -11.23 29.35
N GLU A 25 4.75 -11.60 30.09
CA GLU A 25 5.05 -13.00 30.39
C GLU A 25 3.91 -13.67 31.17
N GLN A 26 3.34 -12.98 32.15
CA GLN A 26 2.23 -13.49 32.95
C GLN A 26 0.97 -13.72 32.10
N ILE A 27 0.66 -12.79 31.19
CA ILE A 27 -0.48 -12.87 30.28
C ILE A 27 -0.30 -14.03 29.29
N VAL A 28 0.90 -14.22 28.74
CA VAL A 28 1.21 -15.33 27.82
C VAL A 28 0.97 -16.68 28.50
N LEU A 29 1.53 -16.87 29.70
CA LEU A 29 1.34 -18.09 30.47
C LEU A 29 -0.13 -18.30 30.84
N GLY A 30 -0.82 -17.24 31.28
CA GLY A 30 -2.24 -17.26 31.60
C GLY A 30 -3.14 -17.62 30.42
N ALA A 31 -2.84 -17.08 29.23
CA ALA A 31 -3.60 -17.32 28.01
C ALA A 31 -3.55 -18.79 27.59
N VAL A 32 -2.37 -19.41 27.62
CA VAL A 32 -2.21 -20.84 27.28
C VAL A 32 -2.80 -21.76 28.34
N MET A 33 -2.76 -21.37 29.63
CA MET A 33 -3.47 -22.09 30.69
C MET A 33 -5.00 -21.99 30.55
N ALA A 34 -5.51 -20.91 29.96
CA ALA A 34 -6.94 -20.68 29.74
C ALA A 34 -7.46 -21.45 28.52
N ASP A 35 -6.70 -21.50 27.43
CA ASP A 35 -7.01 -22.28 26.25
C ASP A 35 -5.73 -22.81 25.59
N ALA A 36 -5.51 -24.12 25.65
CA ALA A 36 -4.34 -24.75 25.05
C ALA A 36 -4.34 -24.67 23.52
N ALA A 37 -5.49 -24.39 22.88
CA ALA A 37 -5.59 -24.27 21.43
C ALA A 37 -4.80 -23.08 20.87
N VAL A 38 -4.50 -22.07 21.70
CA VAL A 38 -3.70 -20.90 21.30
C VAL A 38 -2.19 -21.18 21.32
N LEU A 39 -1.76 -22.34 21.85
CA LEU A 39 -0.34 -22.67 21.99
C LEU A 39 0.43 -22.60 20.66
N PRO A 40 -0.05 -23.14 19.52
CA PRO A 40 0.71 -23.11 18.27
C PRO A 40 1.05 -21.68 17.81
N GLU A 41 0.09 -20.75 17.91
CA GLU A 41 0.28 -19.34 17.54
C GLU A 41 1.24 -18.63 18.51
N VAL A 42 1.16 -18.94 19.81
CA VAL A 42 2.06 -18.38 20.83
C VAL A 42 3.49 -18.94 20.68
N GLU A 43 3.64 -20.23 20.40
CA GLU A 43 4.91 -20.90 20.19
C GLU A 43 5.61 -20.42 18.92
N GLU A 44 4.85 -20.16 17.85
CA GLU A 44 5.37 -19.55 16.62
C GLU A 44 6.05 -18.20 16.88
N GLU A 45 5.44 -17.34 17.70
CA GLU A 45 5.98 -16.03 18.06
C GLU A 45 7.17 -16.09 19.04
N LEU A 46 7.14 -17.00 20.01
CA LEU A 46 8.23 -17.15 21.00
C LEU A 46 9.46 -17.84 20.40
N GLY A 47 9.27 -18.74 19.43
CA GLY A 47 10.31 -19.60 18.88
C GLY A 47 10.61 -20.81 19.77
N GLN A 48 11.52 -21.68 19.32
CA GLN A 48 11.83 -22.95 20.00
C GLN A 48 12.69 -22.84 21.28
N ASP A 49 13.17 -21.64 21.61
CA ASP A 49 14.03 -21.44 22.77
C ASP A 49 13.19 -21.13 24.02
N THR A 50 13.36 -21.90 25.09
CA THR A 50 12.65 -21.67 26.36
C THR A 50 13.24 -20.48 27.14
N ALA A 51 14.45 -20.02 26.81
CA ALA A 51 15.13 -18.88 27.46
C ALA A 51 14.60 -17.50 27.05
N VAL A 52 13.41 -17.43 26.45
CA VAL A 52 12.72 -16.19 26.06
C VAL A 52 12.07 -15.44 27.23
N PHE A 53 11.78 -16.14 28.33
CA PHE A 53 11.27 -15.53 29.55
C PHE A 53 12.40 -14.91 30.38
N TYR A 54 12.14 -13.74 30.96
CA TYR A 54 13.09 -13.08 31.86
C TYR A 54 13.10 -13.74 33.24
N LEU A 55 11.95 -14.22 33.73
CA LEU A 55 11.88 -14.92 35.02
C LEU A 55 12.12 -16.43 34.85
N PRO A 56 13.09 -17.02 35.59
CA PRO A 56 13.32 -18.47 35.57
C PRO A 56 12.09 -19.30 35.98
N ALA A 57 11.24 -18.74 36.84
CA ALA A 57 9.97 -19.35 37.22
C ALA A 57 9.03 -19.51 36.00
N HIS A 58 8.97 -18.51 35.12
CA HIS A 58 8.14 -18.54 33.91
C HIS A 58 8.66 -19.52 32.87
N GLU A 59 9.98 -19.60 32.68
CA GLU A 59 10.60 -20.64 31.84
C GLU A 59 10.23 -22.05 32.32
N THR A 60 10.30 -22.28 33.63
CA THR A 60 9.96 -23.57 34.25
C THR A 60 8.49 -23.91 34.03
N ILE A 61 7.59 -22.94 34.20
CA ILE A 61 6.15 -23.11 33.95
C ILE A 61 5.89 -23.37 32.47
N TRP A 62 6.54 -22.63 31.56
CA TRP A 62 6.39 -22.82 30.12
C TRP A 62 6.79 -24.23 29.69
N ARG A 63 7.91 -24.76 30.20
CA ARG A 63 8.34 -26.13 29.95
C ARG A 63 7.28 -27.15 30.40
N ALA A 64 6.74 -26.98 31.60
CA ALA A 64 5.67 -27.85 32.12
C ALA A 64 4.39 -27.78 31.27
N ILE A 65 4.03 -26.59 30.74
CA ILE A 65 2.92 -26.43 29.80
C ILE A 65 3.16 -27.26 28.53
N LEU A 66 4.34 -27.13 27.92
CA LEU A 66 4.69 -27.86 26.71
C LEU A 66 4.65 -29.39 26.91
N GLU A 67 5.20 -29.87 28.03
CA GLU A 67 5.19 -31.29 28.40
C GLU A 67 3.76 -31.85 28.53
N LEU A 68 2.88 -31.11 29.21
CA LEU A 68 1.48 -31.51 29.40
C LEU A 68 0.71 -31.51 28.08
N VAL A 69 0.87 -30.48 27.26
CA VAL A 69 0.19 -30.40 25.95
C VAL A 69 0.69 -31.47 24.99
N ALA A 70 1.99 -31.78 24.99
CA ALA A 70 2.55 -32.91 24.23
C ALA A 70 1.95 -34.26 24.68
N ALA A 71 1.64 -34.41 25.97
CA ALA A 71 0.91 -35.55 26.52
C ALA A 71 -0.62 -35.49 26.28
N SER A 72 -1.12 -34.48 25.54
CA SER A 72 -2.55 -34.21 25.33
C SER A 72 -3.33 -33.95 26.63
N ILE A 73 -2.67 -33.39 27.64
CA ILE A 73 -3.25 -33.02 28.93
C ILE A 73 -3.42 -31.49 28.98
N PRO A 74 -4.61 -30.96 29.33
CA PRO A 74 -4.82 -29.52 29.39
C PRO A 74 -4.02 -28.89 30.55
N PRO A 75 -3.18 -27.87 30.29
CA PRO A 75 -2.26 -27.28 31.28
C PRO A 75 -2.97 -26.28 32.20
N THR A 76 -4.06 -26.70 32.85
CA THR A 76 -4.80 -25.86 33.80
C THR A 76 -4.01 -25.67 35.11
N PRO A 77 -4.31 -24.64 35.93
CA PRO A 77 -3.58 -24.40 37.19
C PRO A 77 -3.54 -25.60 38.15
N ILE A 78 -4.59 -26.41 38.19
CA ILE A 78 -4.67 -27.61 39.03
C ILE A 78 -3.71 -28.69 38.51
N VAL A 79 -3.73 -28.95 37.20
CA VAL A 79 -2.87 -29.95 36.56
C VAL A 79 -1.41 -29.56 36.65
N LEU A 80 -1.09 -28.28 36.40
CA LEU A 80 0.26 -27.75 36.55
C LEU A 80 0.74 -27.82 38.00
N THR A 81 -0.14 -27.61 38.98
CA THR A 81 0.22 -27.75 40.40
C THR A 81 0.66 -29.17 40.72
N ASP A 82 -0.09 -30.17 40.26
CA ASP A 82 0.24 -31.59 40.48
C ASP A 82 1.54 -31.97 39.74
N HIS A 83 1.66 -31.59 38.46
CA HIS A 83 2.86 -31.85 37.63
C HIS A 83 4.13 -31.26 38.26
N LEU A 84 4.08 -30.00 38.68
CA LEU A 84 5.22 -29.30 39.29
C LEU A 84 5.49 -29.76 40.73
N ALA A 85 4.48 -30.28 41.45
CA ALA A 85 4.69 -30.90 42.76
C ALA A 85 5.48 -32.21 42.61
N ASN A 86 5.11 -33.01 41.61
CA ASN A 86 5.76 -34.29 41.30
C ASN A 86 7.19 -34.10 40.77
N SER A 87 7.47 -33.01 40.05
CA SER A 87 8.83 -32.66 39.61
C SER A 87 9.69 -31.99 40.70
N GLY A 88 9.09 -31.56 41.81
CA GLY A 88 9.76 -30.85 42.89
C GLY A 88 9.94 -29.34 42.65
N ASP A 89 9.41 -28.78 41.57
CA ASP A 89 9.58 -27.37 41.19
C ASP A 89 8.46 -26.44 41.66
N LEU A 90 7.36 -26.96 42.21
CA LEU A 90 6.18 -26.16 42.60
C LEU A 90 6.52 -24.98 43.52
N GLN A 91 7.38 -25.18 44.51
CA GLN A 91 7.78 -24.10 45.43
C GLN A 91 8.71 -23.07 44.75
N ARG A 92 9.50 -23.50 43.76
CA ARG A 92 10.44 -22.63 43.02
C ARG A 92 9.73 -21.66 42.10
N VAL A 93 8.53 -22.01 41.64
CA VAL A 93 7.72 -21.16 40.76
C VAL A 93 6.70 -20.29 41.51
N GLY A 94 6.70 -20.31 42.85
CA GLY A 94 5.77 -19.52 43.67
C GLY A 94 4.51 -20.25 44.14
N GLY A 95 4.43 -21.57 43.95
CA GLY A 95 3.34 -22.42 44.45
C GLY A 95 2.03 -22.30 43.67
N ALA A 96 1.04 -23.10 44.08
CA ALA A 96 -0.29 -23.13 43.47
C ALA A 96 -0.97 -21.73 43.39
N PRO A 97 -0.84 -20.84 44.40
CA PRO A 97 -1.41 -19.48 44.31
C PRO A 97 -0.86 -18.65 43.15
N TYR A 98 0.41 -18.83 42.78
CA TYR A 98 1.01 -18.10 41.66
C TYR A 98 0.44 -18.55 40.32
N LEU A 99 0.24 -19.85 40.11
CA LEU A 99 -0.38 -20.38 38.89
C LEU A 99 -1.81 -19.85 38.69
N HIS A 100 -2.58 -19.72 39.77
CA HIS A 100 -3.89 -19.07 39.70
C HIS A 100 -3.81 -17.56 39.44
N THR A 101 -2.73 -16.90 39.85
CA THR A 101 -2.48 -15.48 39.52
C THR A 101 -2.19 -15.32 38.04
N LEU A 102 -1.33 -16.17 37.46
CA LEU A 102 -1.05 -16.20 36.02
C LEU A 102 -2.31 -16.44 35.20
N TYR A 103 -3.11 -17.44 35.59
CA TYR A 103 -4.37 -17.76 34.93
C TYR A 103 -5.34 -16.56 34.87
N ARG A 104 -5.36 -15.72 35.89
CA ARG A 104 -6.22 -14.52 35.96
C ARG A 104 -5.63 -13.30 35.26
N ALA A 105 -4.34 -13.31 34.95
CA ALA A 105 -3.66 -12.17 34.32
C ALA A 105 -4.12 -11.96 32.88
N ALA A 106 -4.49 -13.04 32.16
CA ALA A 106 -4.98 -12.97 30.79
C ALA A 106 -6.46 -12.52 30.71
N PRO A 107 -6.78 -11.38 30.06
CA PRO A 107 -8.18 -10.95 29.88
C PRO A 107 -8.99 -11.91 28.99
N THR A 108 -8.37 -12.46 27.95
CA THR A 108 -8.89 -13.50 27.06
C THR A 108 -7.74 -14.40 26.56
N ALA A 109 -8.03 -15.65 26.22
CA ALA A 109 -7.01 -16.56 25.66
C ALA A 109 -6.46 -16.06 24.31
N SER A 110 -7.30 -15.41 23.49
CA SER A 110 -6.91 -14.82 22.20
C SER A 110 -5.90 -13.67 22.30
N SER A 111 -5.67 -13.13 23.49
CA SER A 111 -4.67 -12.07 23.70
C SER A 111 -3.22 -12.59 23.73
N GLY A 112 -3.02 -13.90 23.94
CA GLY A 112 -1.70 -14.52 24.16
C GLY A 112 -0.68 -14.22 23.06
N PHE A 113 -1.09 -14.27 21.79
CA PHE A 113 -0.24 -13.98 20.62
C PHE A 113 0.40 -12.57 20.69
N TRP A 114 -0.39 -11.54 20.98
CA TRP A 114 0.10 -10.16 21.02
C TRP A 114 1.15 -9.95 22.11
N TYR A 115 0.96 -10.57 23.27
CA TYR A 115 1.90 -10.47 24.38
C TYR A 115 3.14 -11.35 24.17
N ALA A 116 3.03 -12.48 23.47
CA ALA A 116 4.17 -13.30 23.06
C ALA A 116 5.16 -12.50 22.21
N ARG A 117 4.65 -11.70 21.26
CA ARG A 117 5.47 -10.79 20.44
C ARG A 117 6.20 -9.73 21.28
N ILE A 118 5.59 -9.25 22.38
CA ILE A 118 6.22 -8.32 23.31
C ILE A 118 7.36 -9.03 24.06
N VAL A 119 7.11 -10.23 24.61
CA VAL A 119 8.13 -11.05 25.30
C VAL A 119 9.32 -11.33 24.37
N ARG A 120 9.07 -11.76 23.13
CA ARG A 120 10.10 -12.02 22.12
C ARG A 120 10.93 -10.78 21.80
N ARG A 121 10.31 -9.61 21.68
CA ARG A 121 11.01 -8.34 21.43
C ARG A 121 11.96 -7.98 22.57
N HIS A 122 11.53 -8.19 23.81
CA HIS A 122 12.39 -7.97 24.98
C HIS A 122 13.53 -9.01 25.04
N ALA A 123 13.25 -10.29 24.75
CA ALA A 123 14.27 -11.33 24.67
C ALA A 123 15.37 -11.00 23.65
N LYS A 124 15.00 -10.58 22.43
CA LYS A 124 15.95 -10.13 21.41
C LYS A 124 16.81 -8.95 21.88
N ARG A 125 16.21 -7.98 22.58
CA ARG A 125 16.95 -6.85 23.17
C ARG A 125 17.91 -7.30 24.28
N ARG A 126 17.55 -8.31 25.08
CA ARG A 126 18.46 -8.91 26.07
C ARG A 126 19.63 -9.63 25.40
N GLN A 127 19.38 -10.42 24.35
CA GLN A 127 20.44 -11.08 23.58
C GLN A 127 21.44 -10.07 23.00
N ILE A 128 20.95 -8.95 22.45
CA ILE A 128 21.80 -7.86 21.95
C ILE A 128 22.59 -7.21 23.10
N ALA A 129 21.96 -6.97 24.26
CA ALA A 129 22.64 -6.41 25.42
C ALA A 129 23.72 -7.36 25.98
N GLU A 130 23.46 -8.66 26.01
CA GLU A 130 24.43 -9.69 26.40
C GLU A 130 25.59 -9.77 25.40
N LEU A 131 25.29 -9.74 24.10
CA LEU A 131 26.30 -9.67 23.06
C LEU A 131 27.19 -8.43 23.22
N GLY A 132 26.59 -7.25 23.43
CA GLY A 132 27.32 -6.02 23.70
C GLY A 132 28.21 -6.13 24.95
N THR A 133 27.73 -6.80 25.99
CA THR A 133 28.51 -7.04 27.22
C THR A 133 29.70 -7.97 26.96
N ARG A 134 29.50 -9.06 26.21
CA ARG A 134 30.55 -10.00 25.82
C ARG A 134 31.61 -9.32 24.95
N LEU A 135 31.20 -8.47 24.01
CA LEU A 135 32.13 -7.71 23.16
C LEU A 135 32.93 -6.68 23.96
N MET A 136 32.32 -6.00 24.94
CA MET A 136 33.03 -5.10 25.83
C MET A 136 34.03 -5.83 26.74
N GLN A 137 33.73 -7.06 27.16
CA GLN A 137 34.65 -7.91 27.91
C GLN A 137 35.82 -8.36 27.03
N ALA A 138 35.53 -8.89 25.84
CA ALA A 138 36.55 -9.31 24.88
C ALA A 138 37.48 -8.15 24.48
N ALA A 139 36.95 -6.95 24.28
CA ALA A 139 37.74 -5.75 23.98
C ALA A 139 38.63 -5.27 25.15
N ARG A 140 38.36 -5.70 26.39
CA ARG A 140 39.18 -5.37 27.57
C ARG A 140 40.29 -6.40 27.83
N ASP A 141 40.07 -7.65 27.43
CA ASP A 141 41.05 -8.72 27.59
C ASP A 141 42.19 -8.54 26.57
N SER A 142 43.38 -8.23 27.05
CA SER A 142 44.51 -7.69 26.27
C SER A 142 45.25 -8.71 25.38
N GLY A 143 44.61 -9.83 25.05
CA GLY A 143 45.24 -11.01 24.46
C GLY A 143 44.75 -11.42 23.07
N GLU A 144 43.65 -10.87 22.57
CA GLU A 144 43.08 -11.22 21.25
C GLU A 144 43.55 -10.24 20.15
N ASP A 145 43.88 -10.77 18.97
CA ASP A 145 44.20 -9.97 17.79
C ASP A 145 42.96 -9.16 17.34
N HIS A 146 43.17 -7.93 16.87
CA HIS A 146 42.10 -7.03 16.47
C HIS A 146 41.21 -7.63 15.36
N ASP A 147 41.82 -8.36 14.43
CA ASP A 147 41.11 -9.02 13.34
C ASP A 147 40.30 -10.24 13.81
N GLU A 148 40.75 -10.95 14.86
CA GLU A 148 40.03 -12.06 15.48
C GLU A 148 38.83 -11.57 16.31
N LEU A 149 38.99 -10.47 17.03
CA LEU A 149 37.90 -9.76 17.72
C LEU A 149 36.82 -9.30 16.74
N LEU A 150 37.22 -8.72 15.61
CA LEU A 150 36.29 -8.32 14.54
C LEU A 150 35.60 -9.52 13.90
N ALA A 151 36.33 -10.61 13.64
CA ALA A 151 35.74 -11.84 13.10
C ALA A 151 34.75 -12.49 14.08
N THR A 152 35.06 -12.49 15.38
CA THR A 152 34.19 -13.02 16.44
C THR A 152 32.95 -12.16 16.63
N ALA A 153 33.09 -10.83 16.59
CA ALA A 153 31.96 -9.90 16.62
C ALA A 153 31.06 -10.07 15.39
N ARG A 154 31.67 -10.19 14.19
CA ARG A 154 30.95 -10.45 12.94
C ARG A 154 30.21 -11.77 13.02
N HIS A 155 30.88 -12.84 13.44
CA HIS A 155 30.30 -14.16 13.57
C HIS A 155 29.19 -14.20 14.63
N ALA A 156 29.33 -13.48 15.74
CA ALA A 156 28.30 -13.40 16.77
C ALA A 156 27.07 -12.59 16.31
N LEU A 157 27.29 -11.52 15.53
CA LEU A 157 26.22 -10.77 14.84
C LEU A 157 25.54 -11.64 13.78
N ASP A 158 26.34 -12.34 12.98
CA ASP A 158 25.88 -13.29 11.98
C ASP A 158 25.14 -14.45 12.62
N LEU A 159 25.49 -14.92 13.84
CA LEU A 159 24.75 -15.96 14.57
C LEU A 159 23.43 -15.44 15.16
N THR A 160 23.39 -14.19 15.65
CA THR A 160 22.11 -13.54 15.99
C THR A 160 21.22 -13.33 14.77
N GLU A 161 21.79 -13.23 13.57
CA GLU A 161 21.05 -13.25 12.30
C GLU A 161 20.79 -14.70 11.79
N ALA A 162 21.69 -15.66 12.01
CA ALA A 162 21.72 -16.99 11.37
C ALA A 162 21.09 -18.12 12.19
N GLU A 163 20.61 -17.85 13.41
CA GLU A 163 19.54 -18.67 14.00
C GLU A 163 18.22 -18.54 13.21
N GLU A 164 18.15 -17.66 12.21
CA GLU A 164 17.22 -17.82 11.09
C GLU A 164 17.55 -19.12 10.32
N ARG A 165 16.82 -20.18 10.68
CA ARG A 165 16.49 -21.33 9.82
C ARG A 165 16.52 -20.89 8.36
N TRP A 166 17.25 -21.58 7.47
CA TRP A 166 17.04 -21.39 6.02
C TRP A 166 15.56 -21.71 5.77
N PRO A 167 14.70 -20.69 5.60
CA PRO A 167 13.27 -20.88 5.71
C PRO A 167 12.81 -21.74 4.54
N ALA A 168 11.69 -22.43 4.69
CA ALA A 168 11.09 -23.11 3.56
C ALA A 168 10.93 -22.12 2.38
N PRO A 169 11.41 -22.45 1.17
CA PRO A 169 11.35 -21.55 0.04
C PRO A 169 9.90 -21.15 -0.25
N THR A 170 9.68 -19.85 -0.47
CA THR A 170 8.37 -19.33 -0.83
C THR A 170 8.04 -19.78 -2.25
N PRO A 171 6.90 -20.45 -2.52
CA PRO A 171 6.50 -20.85 -3.86
C PRO A 171 6.68 -19.72 -4.88
N LEU A 172 7.22 -20.04 -6.07
CA LEU A 172 7.28 -19.07 -7.17
C LEU A 172 5.87 -18.51 -7.42
N GLY A 173 5.71 -17.19 -7.33
CA GLY A 173 4.42 -16.50 -7.42
C GLY A 173 3.71 -16.19 -6.08
N GLN A 174 4.21 -16.66 -4.94
CA GLN A 174 3.82 -16.15 -3.62
C GLN A 174 4.81 -15.06 -3.17
N GLN A 175 4.31 -13.83 -3.05
CA GLN A 175 5.03 -12.74 -2.41
C GLN A 175 5.04 -12.97 -0.89
N GLY A 176 6.10 -12.52 -0.21
CA GLY A 176 6.13 -12.49 1.26
C GLY A 176 4.95 -11.69 1.84
N PRO A 177 4.70 -11.76 3.16
CA PRO A 177 3.60 -11.00 3.77
C PRO A 177 3.80 -9.50 3.53
N LEU A 178 2.89 -8.90 2.76
CA LEU A 178 2.87 -7.46 2.52
C LEU A 178 2.30 -6.74 3.75
N PRO A 179 2.73 -5.50 4.04
CA PRO A 179 2.18 -4.74 5.15
C PRO A 179 0.68 -4.51 4.95
N THR A 180 -0.09 -4.48 6.04
CA THR A 180 -1.51 -4.11 5.98
C THR A 180 -1.68 -2.60 5.89
N PHE A 181 -2.75 -2.14 5.24
CA PHE A 181 -3.03 -0.71 5.14
C PHE A 181 -3.13 -0.04 6.53
N PRO A 182 -2.45 1.10 6.77
CA PRO A 182 -2.51 1.82 8.05
C PRO A 182 -3.83 2.61 8.15
N VAL A 183 -4.93 1.93 8.45
CA VAL A 183 -6.28 2.53 8.40
C VAL A 183 -6.41 3.72 9.35
N ASP A 184 -5.74 3.69 10.50
CA ASP A 184 -5.73 4.78 11.49
C ASP A 184 -5.05 6.07 10.98
N ALA A 185 -4.33 6.01 9.86
CA ALA A 185 -3.81 7.20 9.19
C ALA A 185 -4.89 7.98 8.43
N LEU A 186 -6.04 7.36 8.16
CA LEU A 186 -7.21 8.03 7.59
C LEU A 186 -7.90 8.91 8.65
N PRO A 187 -8.73 9.88 8.22
CA PRO A 187 -9.62 10.59 9.13
C PRO A 187 -10.53 9.59 9.87
N ALA A 188 -10.76 9.80 11.16
CA ALA A 188 -11.48 8.85 12.02
C ALA A 188 -12.80 8.32 11.41
N TRP A 189 -13.61 9.20 10.83
CA TRP A 189 -14.89 8.83 10.22
C TRP A 189 -14.74 7.95 8.96
N ALA A 190 -13.63 8.06 8.23
CA ALA A 190 -13.33 7.23 7.08
C ALA A 190 -12.69 5.91 7.51
N ALA A 191 -11.84 5.93 8.55
CA ALA A 191 -11.27 4.75 9.18
C ALA A 191 -12.36 3.83 9.76
N GLU A 192 -13.30 4.40 10.54
CA GLU A 192 -14.45 3.68 11.10
C GLU A 192 -15.30 3.01 10.01
N GLN A 193 -15.59 3.73 8.92
CA GLN A 193 -16.30 3.17 7.78
C GLN A 193 -15.52 2.02 7.14
N ALA A 194 -14.21 2.20 6.92
CA ALA A 194 -13.37 1.19 6.29
C ALA A 194 -13.30 -0.09 7.13
N TYR A 195 -13.13 0.04 8.45
CA TYR A 195 -13.17 -1.09 9.38
C TYR A 195 -14.52 -1.79 9.37
N ALA A 196 -15.62 -1.04 9.52
CA ALA A 196 -16.96 -1.62 9.60
C ALA A 196 -17.35 -2.32 8.29
N VAL A 197 -17.02 -1.75 7.12
CA VAL A 197 -17.25 -2.39 5.83
C VAL A 197 -16.40 -3.64 5.67
N ALA A 198 -15.12 -3.60 6.02
CA ALA A 198 -14.22 -4.75 5.93
C ALA A 198 -14.65 -5.90 6.86
N GLU A 199 -15.07 -5.58 8.08
CA GLU A 199 -15.63 -6.53 9.03
C GLU A 199 -16.93 -7.15 8.50
N PHE A 200 -17.89 -6.34 8.06
CA PHE A 200 -19.15 -6.86 7.54
C PHE A 200 -18.97 -7.72 6.28
N THR A 201 -18.14 -7.25 5.35
CA THR A 201 -17.90 -7.96 4.09
C THR A 201 -16.87 -9.08 4.24
N GLN A 202 -16.19 -9.19 5.39
CA GLN A 202 -15.12 -10.16 5.64
C GLN A 202 -14.04 -10.08 4.55
N THR A 203 -13.56 -8.85 4.28
CA THR A 203 -12.50 -8.54 3.32
C THR A 203 -11.33 -7.84 4.02
N PRO A 204 -10.16 -7.75 3.39
CA PRO A 204 -9.08 -6.92 3.92
C PRO A 204 -9.51 -5.46 4.05
N THR A 205 -9.11 -4.82 5.14
CA THR A 205 -9.37 -3.40 5.40
C THR A 205 -8.74 -2.50 4.34
N ASP A 206 -7.63 -2.94 3.75
CA ASP A 206 -6.91 -2.34 2.63
C ASP A 206 -7.81 -1.95 1.48
N MET A 207 -8.77 -2.82 1.16
CA MET A 207 -9.69 -2.60 0.05
C MET A 207 -10.61 -1.43 0.33
N ALA A 208 -11.25 -1.42 1.51
CA ALA A 208 -12.16 -0.36 1.91
C ALA A 208 -11.41 0.97 2.09
N ALA A 209 -10.21 0.94 2.69
CA ALA A 209 -9.36 2.11 2.90
C ALA A 209 -8.88 2.73 1.58
N THR A 210 -8.45 1.90 0.62
CA THR A 210 -8.07 2.37 -0.73
C THR A 210 -9.25 3.00 -1.47
N MET A 211 -10.46 2.43 -1.34
CA MET A 211 -11.67 3.02 -1.91
C MET A 211 -12.08 4.32 -1.20
N ALA A 212 -11.85 4.45 0.11
CA ALA A 212 -12.03 5.72 0.82
C ALA A 212 -11.14 6.82 0.23
N LEU A 213 -9.86 6.54 -0.07
CA LEU A 213 -8.98 7.48 -0.76
C LEU A 213 -9.47 7.81 -2.17
N ALA A 214 -9.99 6.84 -2.93
CA ALA A 214 -10.54 7.08 -4.27
C ALA A 214 -11.76 8.02 -4.24
N VAL A 215 -12.62 7.84 -3.23
CA VAL A 215 -13.80 8.66 -2.99
C VAL A 215 -13.42 10.07 -2.54
N LEU A 216 -12.46 10.22 -1.61
CA LEU A 216 -11.92 11.53 -1.23
C LEU A 216 -11.26 12.24 -2.42
N SER A 217 -10.48 11.51 -3.21
CA SER A 217 -9.86 11.99 -4.43
C SER A 217 -10.89 12.47 -5.45
N THR A 218 -11.98 11.72 -5.62
CA THR A 218 -13.09 12.11 -6.51
C THR A 218 -13.85 13.30 -5.97
N ALA A 219 -13.96 13.47 -4.64
CA ALA A 219 -14.60 14.62 -4.00
C ALA A 219 -13.77 15.92 -4.11
N ALA A 220 -12.44 15.84 -4.01
CA ALA A 220 -11.56 17.00 -3.96
C ALA A 220 -10.83 17.34 -5.26
N GLY A 221 -10.54 16.33 -6.09
CA GLY A 221 -9.73 16.45 -7.30
C GLY A 221 -10.16 17.61 -8.19
N GLY A 222 -9.20 18.45 -8.58
CA GLY A 222 -9.42 19.62 -9.45
C GLY A 222 -10.06 20.83 -8.78
N ARG A 223 -10.44 20.76 -7.50
CA ARG A 223 -10.89 21.93 -6.72
C ARG A 223 -9.87 22.39 -5.70
N VAL A 224 -8.98 21.50 -5.29
CA VAL A 224 -7.92 21.82 -4.33
C VAL A 224 -6.58 21.34 -4.85
N HIS A 225 -5.56 22.17 -4.66
CA HIS A 225 -4.17 21.86 -4.91
C HIS A 225 -3.37 21.99 -3.62
N VAL A 226 -2.29 21.24 -3.51
CA VAL A 226 -1.35 21.26 -2.38
C VAL A 226 -0.06 21.93 -2.83
N GLN A 227 0.31 23.03 -2.22
CA GLN A 227 1.59 23.68 -2.41
C GLN A 227 2.53 23.29 -1.27
N ILE A 228 3.54 22.49 -1.59
CA ILE A 228 4.53 22.02 -0.61
C ILE A 228 5.56 23.13 -0.38
N ARG A 229 6.09 23.68 -1.48
CA ARG A 229 7.08 24.77 -1.53
C ARG A 229 6.77 25.69 -2.70
N ASP A 230 7.37 26.87 -2.72
CA ASP A 230 7.24 27.78 -3.85
C ASP A 230 7.67 27.11 -5.16
N GLY A 231 6.79 27.16 -6.17
CA GLY A 231 6.99 26.52 -7.47
C GLY A 231 6.62 25.03 -7.53
N TRP A 232 6.29 24.38 -6.40
CA TRP A 232 5.85 22.98 -6.38
C TRP A 232 4.42 22.84 -5.88
N VAL A 233 3.53 22.53 -6.82
CA VAL A 233 2.10 22.34 -6.58
C VAL A 233 1.66 20.98 -7.11
N GLU A 234 0.96 20.22 -6.28
CA GLU A 234 0.34 18.95 -6.63
C GLU A 234 -1.18 19.07 -6.64
N GLN A 235 -1.84 18.34 -7.54
CA GLN A 235 -3.29 18.18 -7.47
C GLN A 235 -3.68 17.14 -6.41
N THR A 236 -4.94 17.11 -5.97
CA THR A 236 -5.41 16.11 -4.98
C THR A 236 -6.04 14.86 -5.60
N ASN A 237 -5.87 14.63 -6.90
CA ASN A 237 -6.37 13.43 -7.57
C ASN A 237 -5.36 12.27 -7.54
N LEU A 238 -5.88 11.05 -7.40
CA LEU A 238 -5.13 9.80 -7.27
C LEU A 238 -5.59 8.76 -8.28
N TYR A 239 -4.67 7.89 -8.70
CA TYR A 239 -4.97 6.65 -9.40
C TYR A 239 -4.70 5.48 -8.44
N LEU A 240 -5.74 4.71 -8.13
CA LEU A 240 -5.74 3.69 -7.09
C LEU A 240 -6.27 2.37 -7.67
N VAL A 241 -5.54 1.28 -7.40
CA VAL A 241 -5.91 -0.06 -7.84
C VAL A 241 -5.85 -1.02 -6.66
N VAL A 242 -6.92 -1.78 -6.48
CA VAL A 242 -6.95 -2.94 -5.56
C VAL A 242 -7.06 -4.21 -6.39
N ALA A 243 -6.09 -5.11 -6.26
CA ALA A 243 -6.08 -6.40 -6.94
C ALA A 243 -6.46 -7.52 -5.95
N MET A 244 -7.61 -8.17 -6.20
CA MET A 244 -8.13 -9.24 -5.36
C MET A 244 -8.61 -10.42 -6.19
N PRO A 245 -8.47 -11.67 -5.68
CA PRO A 245 -8.94 -12.85 -6.41
C PRO A 245 -10.46 -12.83 -6.60
N PRO A 246 -11.01 -13.68 -7.50
CA PRO A 246 -12.45 -13.90 -7.60
C PRO A 246 -13.09 -14.29 -6.26
N ALA A 247 -14.41 -14.06 -6.11
CA ALA A 247 -15.15 -14.34 -4.86
C ALA A 247 -14.65 -13.60 -3.60
N SER A 248 -13.86 -12.55 -3.77
CA SER A 248 -13.34 -11.68 -2.71
C SER A 248 -14.36 -10.67 -2.13
N ARG A 249 -15.62 -10.67 -2.60
CA ARG A 249 -16.64 -9.64 -2.27
C ARG A 249 -16.22 -8.21 -2.65
N LYS A 250 -15.35 -8.10 -3.67
CA LYS A 250 -14.84 -6.82 -4.17
C LYS A 250 -15.95 -5.82 -4.54
N SER A 251 -17.01 -6.31 -5.18
CA SER A 251 -18.13 -5.48 -5.62
C SER A 251 -18.95 -4.95 -4.44
N ASP A 252 -19.06 -5.71 -3.35
CA ASP A 252 -19.79 -5.30 -2.14
C ASP A 252 -19.05 -4.17 -1.41
N VAL A 253 -17.73 -4.30 -1.25
CA VAL A 253 -16.89 -3.26 -0.66
C VAL A 253 -16.89 -2.01 -1.54
N PHE A 254 -16.72 -2.18 -2.86
CA PHE A 254 -16.77 -1.08 -3.81
C PHE A 254 -18.10 -0.32 -3.70
N ALA A 255 -19.23 -1.02 -3.72
CA ALA A 255 -20.55 -0.43 -3.62
C ALA A 255 -20.71 0.32 -2.28
N ALA A 256 -20.36 -0.30 -1.15
CA ALA A 256 -20.49 0.32 0.17
C ALA A 256 -19.65 1.60 0.31
N MET A 257 -18.45 1.63 -0.26
CA MET A 257 -17.55 2.78 -0.15
C MET A 257 -17.88 3.91 -1.14
N THR A 258 -18.34 3.59 -2.34
CA THR A 258 -18.57 4.57 -3.43
C THR A 258 -20.00 5.09 -3.52
N ARG A 259 -20.98 4.36 -2.96
CA ARG A 259 -22.40 4.76 -2.98
C ARG A 259 -22.64 6.22 -2.60
N PRO A 260 -22.00 6.78 -1.57
CA PRO A 260 -22.18 8.18 -1.21
C PRO A 260 -21.88 9.18 -2.33
N ILE A 261 -20.85 8.93 -3.15
CA ILE A 261 -20.52 9.82 -4.28
C ILE A 261 -21.61 9.79 -5.35
N TYR A 262 -22.16 8.61 -5.64
CA TYR A 262 -23.27 8.50 -6.60
C TYR A 262 -24.53 9.19 -6.08
N ASP A 263 -24.83 9.06 -4.79
CA ASP A 263 -25.99 9.73 -4.18
C ASP A 263 -25.82 11.26 -4.16
N ILE A 264 -24.61 11.75 -3.88
CA ILE A 264 -24.28 13.19 -3.93
C ILE A 264 -24.38 13.70 -5.37
N GLU A 265 -23.84 12.97 -6.36
CA GLU A 265 -23.94 13.34 -7.77
C GLU A 265 -25.42 13.45 -8.20
N ALA A 266 -26.26 12.47 -7.86
CA ALA A 266 -27.69 12.50 -8.16
C ALA A 266 -28.39 13.72 -7.52
N ALA A 267 -28.04 14.07 -6.28
CA ALA A 267 -28.58 15.25 -5.61
C ALA A 267 -28.14 16.57 -6.28
N LEU A 268 -26.89 16.66 -6.76
CA LEU A 268 -26.39 17.82 -7.51
C LEU A 268 -27.11 17.96 -8.86
N GLN A 269 -27.35 16.85 -9.57
CA GLN A 269 -28.08 16.84 -10.84
C GLN A 269 -29.53 17.30 -10.66
N GLU A 270 -30.21 16.79 -9.64
CA GLU A 270 -31.58 17.20 -9.34
C GLU A 270 -31.65 18.68 -8.95
N GLY A 271 -30.71 19.16 -8.12
CA GLY A 271 -30.63 20.57 -7.73
C GLY A 271 -30.36 21.52 -8.88
N ALA A 272 -29.57 21.12 -9.89
CA ALA A 272 -29.26 21.94 -11.05
C ALA A 272 -30.35 21.92 -12.14
N ARG A 273 -31.25 20.91 -12.11
CA ARG A 273 -32.21 20.64 -13.18
C ARG A 273 -33.04 21.85 -13.59
N ALA A 274 -33.58 22.60 -12.63
CA ALA A 274 -34.40 23.78 -12.91
C ALA A 274 -33.60 24.86 -13.64
N SER A 275 -32.40 25.19 -13.15
CA SER A 275 -31.52 26.21 -13.75
C SER A 275 -31.06 25.83 -15.16
N ILE A 276 -30.83 24.55 -15.42
CA ILE A 276 -30.46 24.05 -16.75
C ILE A 276 -31.63 24.24 -17.72
N ILE A 277 -32.84 23.80 -17.33
CA ILE A 277 -34.03 23.94 -18.18
C ILE A 277 -34.33 25.41 -18.46
N GLU A 278 -34.25 26.28 -17.44
CA GLU A 278 -34.45 27.72 -17.62
C GLU A 278 -33.46 28.33 -18.61
N ALA A 279 -32.17 27.98 -18.50
CA ALA A 279 -31.14 28.46 -19.42
C ALA A 279 -31.29 27.90 -20.85
N GLU A 280 -31.65 26.61 -20.98
CA GLU A 280 -31.91 25.97 -22.27
C GLU A 280 -33.09 26.63 -22.99
N VAL A 281 -34.21 26.85 -22.29
CA VAL A 281 -35.40 27.51 -22.83
C VAL A 281 -35.10 28.96 -23.21
N ALA A 282 -34.34 29.70 -22.39
CA ALA A 282 -33.95 31.07 -22.71
C ALA A 282 -33.09 31.13 -23.98
N LYS A 283 -32.13 30.20 -24.11
CA LYS A 283 -31.27 30.08 -25.30
C LYS A 283 -32.08 29.71 -26.54
N GLU A 284 -32.91 28.68 -26.46
CA GLU A 284 -33.78 28.25 -27.58
C GLU A 284 -34.71 29.38 -28.02
N ALA A 285 -35.28 30.14 -27.08
CA ALA A 285 -36.13 31.28 -27.39
C ALA A 285 -35.38 32.39 -28.15
N ALA A 286 -34.12 32.68 -27.77
CA ALA A 286 -33.28 33.64 -28.47
C ALA A 286 -32.91 33.15 -29.89
N GLU A 287 -32.53 31.87 -30.04
CA GLU A 287 -32.24 31.24 -31.33
C GLU A 287 -33.46 31.24 -32.26
N ALA A 288 -34.64 30.91 -31.74
CA ALA A 288 -35.89 30.91 -32.49
C ALA A 288 -36.28 32.32 -32.97
N ARG A 289 -36.10 33.35 -32.13
CA ARG A 289 -36.30 34.75 -32.53
C ARG A 289 -35.32 35.14 -33.64
N ALA A 290 -34.05 34.78 -33.53
CA ALA A 290 -33.06 35.06 -34.55
C ALA A 290 -33.42 34.41 -35.90
N GLU A 291 -33.86 33.15 -35.92
CA GLU A 291 -34.24 32.47 -37.17
C GLU A 291 -35.54 33.04 -37.76
N ALA A 292 -36.48 33.49 -36.92
CA ALA A 292 -37.68 34.20 -37.37
C ALA A 292 -37.34 35.52 -38.07
N ILE A 293 -36.41 36.30 -37.51
CA ILE A 293 -35.91 37.54 -38.13
C ILE A 293 -35.12 37.24 -39.42
N MET A 294 -34.27 36.21 -39.42
CA MET A 294 -33.56 35.77 -40.64
C MET A 294 -34.52 35.36 -41.76
N THR A 295 -35.61 34.68 -41.42
CA THR A 295 -36.64 34.31 -42.39
C THR A 295 -37.34 35.53 -42.99
N LYS A 296 -37.57 36.59 -42.20
CA LYS A 296 -38.07 37.88 -42.70
C LYS A 296 -37.05 38.57 -43.61
N ALA A 297 -35.77 38.57 -43.22
CA ALA A 297 -34.70 39.18 -44.00
C ALA A 297 -34.56 38.56 -45.40
N ARG A 298 -34.74 37.23 -45.52
CA ARG A 298 -34.75 36.49 -46.80
C ARG A 298 -35.93 36.84 -47.71
N LYS A 299 -37.01 37.41 -47.18
CA LYS A 299 -38.24 37.77 -47.91
C LYS A 299 -38.41 39.29 -48.09
N ALA A 300 -37.42 40.10 -47.71
CA ALA A 300 -37.52 41.55 -47.78
C ALA A 300 -37.50 42.05 -49.23
N ASP A 301 -38.36 43.02 -49.54
CA ASP A 301 -38.54 43.57 -50.90
C ASP A 301 -37.40 44.51 -51.34
N ASP A 302 -36.59 45.00 -50.39
CA ASP A 302 -35.43 45.85 -50.67
C ASP A 302 -34.18 45.50 -49.83
N ALA A 303 -33.02 45.85 -50.37
CA ALA A 303 -31.72 45.51 -49.80
C ALA A 303 -31.44 46.20 -48.46
N THR A 304 -32.02 47.38 -48.20
CA THR A 304 -31.80 48.15 -46.96
C THR A 304 -32.54 47.49 -45.81
N ALA A 305 -33.80 47.11 -46.03
CA ALA A 305 -34.62 46.36 -45.09
C ALA A 305 -34.02 44.98 -44.78
N SER A 306 -33.52 44.28 -45.80
CA SER A 306 -32.82 43.00 -45.61
C SER A 306 -31.58 43.13 -44.72
N THR A 307 -30.73 44.15 -44.97
CA THR A 307 -29.51 44.39 -44.19
C THR A 307 -29.80 44.70 -42.72
N SER A 308 -30.82 45.52 -42.44
CA SER A 308 -31.21 45.84 -41.06
C SER A 308 -31.67 44.61 -40.28
N LEU A 309 -32.48 43.74 -40.90
CA LEU A 309 -32.98 42.51 -40.26
C LEU A 309 -31.85 41.50 -40.04
N VAL A 310 -30.86 41.41 -40.94
CA VAL A 310 -29.67 40.57 -40.72
C VAL A 310 -28.87 41.05 -39.51
N ALA A 311 -28.69 42.37 -39.34
CA ALA A 311 -28.01 42.92 -38.17
C ALA A 311 -28.78 42.62 -36.86
N GLU A 312 -30.10 42.74 -36.88
CA GLU A 312 -30.96 42.38 -35.73
C GLU A 312 -30.87 40.88 -35.40
N ALA A 313 -30.95 40.00 -36.40
CA ALA A 313 -30.78 38.56 -36.21
C ALA A 313 -29.38 38.20 -35.69
N ALA A 314 -28.34 38.89 -36.15
CA ALA A 314 -26.99 38.73 -35.63
C ALA A 314 -26.91 39.11 -34.14
N GLY A 315 -27.55 40.22 -33.74
CA GLY A 315 -27.65 40.62 -32.33
C GLY A 315 -28.35 39.57 -31.45
N LEU A 316 -29.45 38.99 -31.92
CA LEU A 316 -30.16 37.91 -31.21
C LEU A 316 -29.36 36.60 -31.15
N ARG A 317 -28.56 36.28 -32.18
CA ARG A 317 -27.63 35.15 -32.13
C ARG A 317 -26.53 35.38 -31.09
N MET A 318 -25.98 36.59 -31.03
CA MET A 318 -25.00 36.96 -30.01
C MET A 318 -25.60 36.90 -28.59
N GLU A 319 -26.85 37.33 -28.41
CA GLU A 319 -27.59 37.17 -27.15
C GLU A 319 -27.72 35.67 -26.79
N ALA A 320 -28.15 34.83 -27.73
CA ALA A 320 -28.24 33.38 -27.53
C ALA A 320 -26.89 32.74 -27.17
N GLU A 321 -25.81 33.18 -27.81
CA GLU A 321 -24.44 32.73 -27.51
C GLU A 321 -23.97 33.18 -26.12
N SER A 322 -24.44 34.33 -25.63
CA SER A 322 -24.13 34.82 -24.29
C SER A 322 -24.86 34.08 -23.17
N ILE A 323 -25.93 33.34 -23.49
CA ILE A 323 -26.66 32.51 -22.53
C ILE A 323 -25.87 31.22 -22.29
N VAL A 324 -25.19 31.16 -21.15
CA VAL A 324 -24.42 30.00 -20.71
C VAL A 324 -25.37 28.99 -20.06
N VAL A 325 -25.57 27.85 -20.73
CA VAL A 325 -26.25 26.69 -20.14
C VAL A 325 -25.24 25.93 -19.28
N PRO A 326 -25.42 25.85 -17.96
CA PRO A 326 -24.51 25.09 -17.12
C PRO A 326 -24.57 23.60 -17.48
N PRO A 327 -23.44 22.89 -17.50
CA PRO A 327 -23.46 21.45 -17.73
C PRO A 327 -24.14 20.73 -16.58
N ASN A 328 -24.84 19.63 -16.88
CA ASN A 328 -25.40 18.77 -15.83
C ASN A 328 -24.28 18.29 -14.88
N PRO A 329 -24.33 18.59 -13.56
CA PRO A 329 -23.26 18.26 -12.64
C PRO A 329 -22.90 16.77 -12.69
N ARG A 330 -21.60 16.49 -12.79
CA ARG A 330 -21.09 15.13 -12.88
C ARG A 330 -19.75 15.02 -12.17
N LEU A 331 -19.64 14.01 -11.32
CA LEU A 331 -18.42 13.69 -10.58
C LEU A 331 -17.78 12.41 -11.08
N THR A 332 -18.55 11.51 -11.70
CA THR A 332 -18.13 10.17 -12.05
C THR A 332 -18.32 9.84 -13.53
N ALA A 333 -17.42 9.01 -14.08
CA ALA A 333 -17.55 8.40 -15.39
C ALA A 333 -17.61 6.87 -15.26
N SER A 334 -18.20 6.21 -16.25
CA SER A 334 -18.31 4.75 -16.27
C SER A 334 -16.93 4.08 -16.34
N GLY A 335 -16.83 2.88 -15.77
CA GLY A 335 -15.60 2.08 -15.80
C GLY A 335 -15.16 1.67 -17.21
N ASP A 336 -16.08 1.67 -18.17
CA ASP A 336 -15.87 1.34 -19.59
C ASP A 336 -15.79 2.57 -20.50
N VAL A 337 -15.50 3.75 -19.95
CA VAL A 337 -15.43 5.00 -20.73
C VAL A 337 -14.25 4.99 -21.72
N THR A 338 -14.52 5.30 -22.99
CA THR A 338 -13.46 5.43 -24.01
C THR A 338 -12.62 6.69 -23.79
N PRO A 339 -11.33 6.73 -24.20
CA PRO A 339 -10.48 7.91 -24.04
C PRO A 339 -11.06 9.20 -24.67
N GLU A 340 -11.75 9.07 -25.81
CA GLU A 340 -12.40 10.19 -26.52
C GLU A 340 -13.58 10.73 -25.71
N THR A 341 -14.43 9.83 -25.19
CA THR A 341 -15.56 10.20 -24.35
C THR A 341 -15.06 10.83 -23.04
N LEU A 342 -14.03 10.25 -22.45
CA LEU A 342 -13.40 10.77 -21.24
C LEU A 342 -12.82 12.16 -21.44
N THR A 343 -12.17 12.41 -22.59
CA THR A 343 -11.63 13.73 -22.94
C THR A 343 -12.75 14.77 -23.04
N LYS A 344 -13.87 14.43 -23.69
CA LYS A 344 -15.05 15.31 -23.79
C LYS A 344 -15.69 15.59 -22.43
N LEU A 345 -15.82 14.58 -21.58
CA LEU A 345 -16.38 14.76 -20.25
C LEU A 345 -15.45 15.61 -19.38
N LEU A 346 -14.14 15.38 -19.41
CA LEU A 346 -13.16 16.20 -18.69
C LEU A 346 -13.11 17.64 -19.21
N SER A 347 -13.26 17.87 -20.51
CA SER A 347 -13.33 19.25 -21.04
C SER A 347 -14.57 19.99 -20.56
N THR A 348 -15.67 19.28 -20.32
CA THR A 348 -16.94 19.85 -19.88
C THR A 348 -16.97 20.09 -18.38
N HIS A 349 -16.49 19.13 -17.58
CA HIS A 349 -16.63 19.16 -16.12
C HIS A 349 -15.34 19.56 -15.39
N GLY A 350 -14.19 19.57 -16.07
CA GLY A 350 -12.87 19.86 -15.50
C GLY A 350 -12.33 18.77 -14.55
N ARG A 351 -13.21 17.99 -13.92
CA ARG A 351 -12.84 16.94 -12.97
C ARG A 351 -13.77 15.75 -13.05
N LEU A 352 -13.22 14.53 -12.95
CA LEU A 352 -13.99 13.28 -12.92
C LEU A 352 -13.26 12.19 -12.13
N GLY A 353 -14.04 11.28 -11.54
CA GLY A 353 -13.59 9.98 -11.05
C GLY A 353 -14.06 8.85 -11.97
N VAL A 354 -13.16 8.01 -12.44
CA VAL A 354 -13.50 6.73 -13.04
C VAL A 354 -13.41 5.68 -11.94
N LEU A 355 -14.58 5.30 -11.41
CA LEU A 355 -14.70 4.33 -10.32
C LEU A 355 -15.31 3.05 -10.89
N SER A 356 -14.63 1.91 -10.71
CA SER A 356 -15.10 0.63 -11.25
C SER A 356 -14.79 -0.56 -10.33
N PRO A 357 -15.75 -1.48 -10.10
CA PRO A 357 -15.47 -2.76 -9.46
C PRO A 357 -14.80 -3.78 -10.39
N GLU A 358 -14.48 -3.39 -11.62
CA GLU A 358 -13.96 -4.22 -12.70
C GLU A 358 -12.81 -3.56 -13.46
N GLY A 359 -12.04 -4.39 -14.18
CA GLY A 359 -10.84 -3.99 -14.90
C GLY A 359 -11.05 -3.43 -16.30
N ASP A 360 -12.29 -3.20 -16.76
CA ASP A 360 -12.57 -2.83 -18.16
C ASP A 360 -11.85 -1.58 -18.64
N LEU A 361 -11.58 -0.61 -17.75
CA LEU A 361 -10.79 0.57 -18.08
C LEU A 361 -9.40 0.18 -18.58
N PHE A 362 -8.80 -0.85 -17.99
CA PHE A 362 -7.47 -1.32 -18.39
C PHE A 362 -7.49 -2.01 -19.74
N ASP A 363 -8.55 -2.73 -20.07
CA ASP A 363 -8.73 -3.27 -21.42
C ASP A 363 -8.87 -2.16 -22.48
N ILE A 364 -9.57 -1.07 -22.12
CA ILE A 364 -9.71 0.11 -22.98
C ILE A 364 -8.36 0.82 -23.15
N ILE A 365 -7.63 1.01 -22.05
CA ILE A 365 -6.27 1.54 -22.03
C ILE A 365 -5.34 0.66 -22.87
N ALA A 366 -5.51 -0.66 -22.84
CA ALA A 366 -4.74 -1.62 -23.64
C ALA A 366 -5.07 -1.58 -25.14
N GLY A 367 -6.12 -0.86 -25.54
CA GLY A 367 -6.49 -0.69 -26.93
C GLY A 367 -7.55 -1.67 -27.43
N ARG A 368 -8.43 -2.20 -26.57
CA ARG A 368 -9.59 -3.05 -26.96
C ARG A 368 -10.36 -2.49 -28.18
N TYR A 369 -10.40 -1.17 -28.35
CA TYR A 369 -11.08 -0.48 -29.46
C TYR A 369 -10.15 0.27 -30.44
N SER A 370 -8.83 0.20 -30.27
CA SER A 370 -7.86 0.92 -31.12
C SER A 370 -6.50 0.21 -31.17
N SER A 371 -5.94 0.07 -32.37
CA SER A 371 -4.58 -0.46 -32.58
C SER A 371 -3.46 0.46 -32.04
N ARG A 372 -3.80 1.69 -31.63
CA ARG A 372 -2.89 2.63 -30.96
C ARG A 372 -3.57 3.19 -29.70
N PRO A 373 -3.14 2.74 -28.50
CA PRO A 373 -3.65 3.26 -27.24
C PRO A 373 -3.53 4.78 -27.10
N ASN A 374 -4.63 5.46 -26.79
CA ASN A 374 -4.65 6.89 -26.47
C ASN A 374 -4.47 7.11 -24.96
N LEU A 375 -3.22 7.18 -24.53
CA LEU A 375 -2.89 7.36 -23.11
C LEU A 375 -2.90 8.82 -22.64
N GLY A 376 -3.04 9.78 -23.57
CA GLY A 376 -2.84 11.22 -23.29
C GLY A 376 -3.76 11.74 -22.21
N VAL A 377 -5.06 11.41 -22.29
CA VAL A 377 -6.09 11.84 -21.33
C VAL A 377 -5.77 11.38 -19.90
N PHE A 378 -5.24 10.16 -19.73
CA PHE A 378 -4.87 9.63 -18.42
C PHE A 378 -3.60 10.28 -17.87
N LEU A 379 -2.62 10.58 -18.72
CA LEU A 379 -1.38 11.24 -18.29
C LEU A 379 -1.62 12.70 -17.91
N GLN A 380 -2.40 13.42 -18.72
CA GLN A 380 -2.72 14.84 -18.56
C GLN A 380 -3.70 15.05 -17.40
N GLY A 381 -4.75 14.22 -17.31
CA GLY A 381 -5.72 14.27 -16.20
C GLY A 381 -5.11 13.94 -14.84
N HIS A 382 -4.05 13.13 -14.78
CA HIS A 382 -3.33 12.90 -13.53
C HIS A 382 -2.53 14.13 -13.07
N LYS A 383 -1.92 14.86 -14.01
CA LYS A 383 -0.99 15.96 -13.69
C LYS A 383 -1.68 17.32 -13.62
N GLY A 384 -2.84 17.49 -14.26
CA GLY A 384 -3.46 18.80 -14.43
C GLY A 384 -2.89 19.57 -15.61
N GLU A 385 -2.45 18.87 -16.66
CA GLU A 385 -1.97 19.51 -17.89
C GLU A 385 -3.13 19.75 -18.86
N ARG A 386 -3.10 20.88 -19.57
CA ARG A 386 -4.12 21.25 -20.56
C ARG A 386 -4.32 20.13 -21.57
N LEU A 387 -5.56 19.66 -21.71
CA LEU A 387 -5.96 18.76 -22.78
C LEU A 387 -5.95 19.56 -24.09
N GLN A 388 -5.11 19.19 -25.04
CA GLN A 388 -5.17 19.73 -26.41
C GLN A 388 -5.84 18.69 -27.30
N ALA A 389 -7.07 18.97 -27.74
CA ALA A 389 -7.75 18.14 -28.73
C ALA A 389 -8.00 18.96 -30.00
N GLU A 390 -7.09 18.90 -30.97
CA GLU A 390 -7.26 19.54 -32.30
C GLU A 390 -8.40 18.93 -33.13
N ARG A 391 -9.14 17.95 -32.61
CA ARG A 391 -10.12 17.15 -33.37
C ARG A 391 -11.58 17.23 -32.89
N ILE A 392 -11.91 18.14 -31.98
CA ILE A 392 -13.31 18.38 -31.60
C ILE A 392 -13.79 19.64 -32.31
N THR A 393 -14.69 19.48 -33.28
CA THR A 393 -15.24 20.49 -34.20
C THR A 393 -16.11 21.58 -33.55
N ARG A 394 -16.02 21.77 -32.24
CA ARG A 394 -16.65 22.88 -31.51
C ARG A 394 -15.63 23.42 -30.52
N GLU A 395 -15.34 24.71 -30.64
CA GLU A 395 -14.59 25.51 -29.66
C GLU A 395 -15.23 25.32 -28.28
N THR A 396 -14.75 24.32 -27.56
CA THR A 396 -15.07 24.09 -26.17
C THR A 396 -13.81 24.54 -25.45
N ASP A 397 -13.91 25.59 -24.65
CA ASP A 397 -12.76 26.11 -23.92
C ASP A 397 -12.28 25.01 -22.97
N LEU A 398 -11.19 24.36 -23.34
CA LEU A 398 -10.62 23.23 -22.62
C LEU A 398 -10.04 23.79 -21.33
N GLY A 399 -10.75 23.56 -20.21
CA GLY A 399 -10.34 24.02 -18.88
C GLY A 399 -8.85 23.79 -18.63
N GLU A 400 -8.18 24.78 -18.03
CA GLU A 400 -6.72 24.89 -18.04
C GLU A 400 -6.00 23.74 -17.29
N LYS A 401 -6.67 23.06 -16.36
CA LYS A 401 -6.09 21.99 -15.50
C LYS A 401 -7.09 20.87 -15.17
N PRO A 402 -7.29 19.87 -16.05
CA PRO A 402 -8.21 18.78 -15.80
C PRO A 402 -7.71 17.86 -14.68
N ALA A 403 -8.62 17.33 -13.87
CA ALA A 403 -8.28 16.39 -12.79
C ALA A 403 -9.04 15.07 -12.94
N LEU A 404 -8.30 13.97 -13.13
CA LEU A 404 -8.86 12.63 -13.24
C LEU A 404 -8.50 11.83 -11.99
N THR A 405 -9.48 11.24 -11.33
CA THR A 405 -9.30 10.19 -10.32
C THR A 405 -9.60 8.85 -10.95
N ILE A 406 -8.83 7.81 -10.60
CA ILE A 406 -9.14 6.43 -10.97
C ILE A 406 -9.17 5.61 -9.68
N GLY A 407 -10.25 4.89 -9.45
CA GLY A 407 -10.41 4.00 -8.30
C GLY A 407 -10.99 2.68 -8.77
N ILE A 408 -10.14 1.67 -8.94
CA ILE A 408 -10.53 0.40 -9.57
C ILE A 408 -10.22 -0.77 -8.67
N THR A 409 -11.14 -1.74 -8.66
CA THR A 409 -10.91 -3.06 -8.06
C THR A 409 -10.86 -4.08 -9.19
N LEU A 410 -9.77 -4.82 -9.32
CA LEU A 410 -9.56 -5.77 -10.41
C LEU A 410 -9.07 -7.12 -9.91
N GLN A 411 -8.95 -8.06 -10.83
CA GLN A 411 -8.33 -9.35 -10.55
C GLN A 411 -6.83 -9.28 -10.91
N PRO A 412 -5.93 -9.96 -10.17
CA PRO A 412 -4.49 -9.92 -10.44
C PRO A 412 -4.06 -10.14 -11.90
N PRO A 413 -4.67 -11.03 -12.70
CA PRO A 413 -4.30 -11.20 -14.11
C PRO A 413 -4.43 -9.92 -14.95
N VAL A 414 -5.38 -9.03 -14.63
CA VAL A 414 -5.57 -7.76 -15.35
C VAL A 414 -4.36 -6.83 -15.18
N LEU A 415 -3.62 -6.94 -14.07
CA LEU A 415 -2.37 -6.19 -13.89
C LEU A 415 -1.27 -6.64 -14.86
N LEU A 416 -1.21 -7.96 -15.14
CA LEU A 416 -0.25 -8.54 -16.08
C LEU A 416 -0.55 -8.05 -17.50
N ASP A 417 -1.81 -8.11 -17.91
CA ASP A 417 -2.27 -7.62 -19.23
C ASP A 417 -1.93 -6.13 -19.43
N LEU A 418 -2.08 -5.34 -18.36
CA LEU A 418 -1.72 -3.93 -18.38
C LEU A 418 -0.21 -3.70 -18.52
N ALA A 419 0.62 -4.49 -17.85
CA ALA A 419 2.07 -4.40 -18.00
C ALA A 419 2.55 -4.73 -19.41
N GLN A 420 1.86 -5.65 -20.09
CA GLN A 420 2.12 -6.01 -21.48
C GLN A 420 1.63 -4.94 -22.48
N THR A 421 0.84 -3.95 -22.04
CA THR A 421 0.32 -2.89 -22.90
C THR A 421 1.45 -2.00 -23.45
N PRO A 422 1.57 -1.84 -24.79
CA PRO A 422 2.61 -1.02 -25.39
C PRO A 422 2.64 0.42 -24.87
N GLY A 423 3.73 0.78 -24.19
CA GLY A 423 3.95 2.13 -23.67
C GLY A 423 3.29 2.44 -22.32
N ALA A 424 2.59 1.50 -21.67
CA ALA A 424 2.00 1.73 -20.35
C ALA A 424 3.05 2.08 -19.29
N ARG A 425 4.18 1.34 -19.24
CA ARG A 425 5.35 1.70 -18.40
C ARG A 425 6.17 2.83 -19.02
N GLY A 426 6.58 2.67 -20.28
CA GLY A 426 7.50 3.61 -20.97
C GLY A 426 6.97 5.05 -21.14
N ARG A 427 5.65 5.28 -21.06
CA ARG A 427 5.05 6.62 -21.06
C ARG A 427 4.63 7.08 -19.65
N GLY A 428 4.93 6.28 -18.63
CA GLY A 428 4.75 6.59 -17.22
C GLY A 428 3.33 6.45 -16.68
N LEU A 429 2.43 5.73 -17.35
CA LEU A 429 1.06 5.53 -16.86
C LEU A 429 1.04 4.66 -15.60
N LEU A 430 1.72 3.50 -15.64
CA LEU A 430 1.82 2.58 -14.48
C LEU A 430 2.42 3.25 -13.25
N ALA A 431 3.43 4.08 -13.46
CA ALA A 431 4.10 4.84 -12.40
C ALA A 431 3.18 5.82 -11.63
N ARG A 432 1.95 6.07 -12.09
CA ARG A 432 0.97 6.95 -11.41
C ARG A 432 -0.01 6.19 -10.52
N PHE A 433 -0.09 4.87 -10.67
CA PHE A 433 -1.02 4.04 -9.90
C PHE A 433 -0.44 3.69 -8.53
N LEU A 434 -1.26 3.81 -7.49
CA LEU A 434 -1.02 3.29 -6.16
C LEU A 434 -1.65 1.89 -6.09
N PHE A 435 -0.81 0.87 -5.98
CA PHE A 435 -1.20 -0.53 -6.02
C PHE A 435 -1.48 -1.07 -4.62
N SER A 436 -2.59 -1.77 -4.45
CA SER A 436 -2.93 -2.54 -3.25
C SER A 436 -3.17 -3.99 -3.66
N LEU A 437 -2.41 -4.90 -3.06
CA LEU A 437 -2.41 -6.35 -3.28
C LEU A 437 -2.65 -7.07 -1.95
N PRO A 438 -3.78 -6.84 -1.27
CA PRO A 438 -3.96 -7.34 0.07
C PRO A 438 -4.16 -8.86 0.09
N ALA A 439 -3.82 -9.49 1.22
CA ALA A 439 -4.00 -10.92 1.40
C ALA A 439 -5.48 -11.30 1.36
N SER A 440 -5.83 -12.36 0.65
CA SER A 440 -7.23 -12.80 0.57
C SER A 440 -7.72 -13.39 1.89
N THR A 441 -8.92 -13.00 2.32
CA THR A 441 -9.62 -13.59 3.47
C THR A 441 -10.35 -14.90 3.14
N LEU A 442 -10.33 -15.34 1.88
CA LEU A 442 -10.99 -16.58 1.46
C LEU A 442 -10.48 -17.78 2.28
N GLY A 443 -11.41 -18.56 2.85
CA GLY A 443 -11.10 -19.68 3.74
C GLY A 443 -11.00 -19.32 5.22
N TYR A 444 -10.88 -18.03 5.56
CA TYR A 444 -10.69 -17.54 6.94
C TYR A 444 -11.81 -16.61 7.42
N ARG A 445 -12.92 -16.54 6.68
CA ARG A 445 -14.03 -15.62 6.97
C ARG A 445 -14.87 -16.12 8.12
N GLN A 446 -15.24 -15.21 9.01
CA GLN A 446 -16.32 -15.41 9.96
C GLN A 446 -17.66 -15.43 9.21
N ILE A 447 -18.50 -16.42 9.52
CA ILE A 447 -19.77 -16.62 8.81
C ILE A 447 -20.85 -15.65 9.31
N VAL A 448 -20.86 -15.37 10.60
CA VAL A 448 -21.85 -14.50 11.23
C VAL A 448 -21.14 -13.25 11.74
N VAL A 449 -21.46 -12.11 11.13
CA VAL A 449 -20.92 -10.81 11.50
C VAL A 449 -22.03 -9.77 11.59
N PRO A 450 -21.93 -8.80 12.51
CA PRO A 450 -22.90 -7.71 12.59
C PRO A 450 -22.89 -6.87 11.30
N PRO A 451 -24.03 -6.29 10.90
CA PRO A 451 -24.06 -5.34 9.79
C PRO A 451 -23.27 -4.08 10.14
N VAL A 452 -22.85 -3.34 9.10
CA VAL A 452 -22.24 -2.01 9.27
C VAL A 452 -23.18 -1.13 10.12
N PRO A 453 -22.73 -0.57 11.25
CA PRO A 453 -23.57 0.27 12.08
C PRO A 453 -24.10 1.49 11.30
N GLU A 454 -25.40 1.74 11.39
CA GLU A 454 -26.06 2.79 10.60
C GLU A 454 -25.44 4.18 10.85
N GLN A 455 -25.05 4.47 12.10
CA GLN A 455 -24.43 5.74 12.46
C GLN A 455 -23.07 5.96 11.78
N VAL A 456 -22.29 4.89 11.56
CA VAL A 456 -20.99 4.96 10.87
C VAL A 456 -21.23 5.33 9.40
N SER A 457 -22.13 4.61 8.73
CA SER A 457 -22.53 4.89 7.35
C SER A 457 -23.10 6.31 7.16
N ARG A 458 -23.97 6.76 8.09
CA ARG A 458 -24.53 8.12 8.06
C ARG A 458 -23.46 9.20 8.25
N THR A 459 -22.48 8.95 9.13
CA THR A 459 -21.38 9.90 9.37
C THR A 459 -20.48 10.00 8.13
N TYR A 460 -20.12 8.87 7.52
CA TYR A 460 -19.36 8.81 6.27
C TYR A 460 -20.08 9.58 5.13
N GLN A 461 -21.37 9.30 4.93
CA GLN A 461 -22.22 10.02 3.95
C GLN A 461 -22.24 11.52 4.21
N SER A 462 -22.52 11.94 5.45
CA SER A 462 -22.67 13.36 5.81
C SER A 462 -21.36 14.14 5.65
N ARG A 463 -20.23 13.55 6.03
CA ARG A 463 -18.91 14.18 5.88
C ARG A 463 -18.52 14.33 4.41
N LEU A 464 -18.74 13.31 3.58
CA LEU A 464 -18.52 13.40 2.13
C LEU A 464 -19.43 14.42 1.47
N THR A 465 -20.71 14.44 1.84
CA THR A 465 -21.68 15.42 1.32
C THR A 465 -21.22 16.84 1.63
N THR A 466 -20.83 17.09 2.89
CA THR A 466 -20.28 18.39 3.32
C THR A 466 -19.03 18.77 2.52
N LEU A 467 -18.09 17.83 2.35
CA LEU A 467 -16.86 18.07 1.59
C LEU A 467 -17.16 18.41 0.12
N VAL A 468 -18.00 17.62 -0.56
CA VAL A 468 -18.32 17.85 -1.97
C VAL A 468 -19.03 19.19 -2.16
N HIS A 469 -20.04 19.52 -1.35
CA HIS A 469 -20.73 20.82 -1.47
C HIS A 469 -19.77 21.98 -1.23
N THR A 470 -18.98 21.93 -0.14
CA THR A 470 -18.00 22.97 0.20
C THR A 470 -17.03 23.23 -0.95
N LEU A 471 -16.57 22.18 -1.65
CA LEU A 471 -15.61 22.31 -2.74
C LEU A 471 -16.26 22.63 -4.09
N THR A 472 -17.52 22.24 -4.30
CA THR A 472 -18.29 22.52 -5.53
C THR A 472 -18.70 23.98 -5.60
N ASP A 473 -18.95 24.61 -4.45
CA ASP A 473 -19.34 26.02 -4.33
C ASP A 473 -18.16 26.98 -4.52
N LEU A 474 -16.91 26.47 -4.58
CA LEU A 474 -15.74 27.30 -4.87
C LEU A 474 -15.82 27.86 -6.30
N PRO A 475 -15.55 29.17 -6.52
CA PRO A 475 -15.57 29.75 -7.86
C PRO A 475 -14.39 29.27 -8.72
N GLU A 476 -13.24 29.02 -8.08
CA GLU A 476 -12.00 28.59 -8.72
C GLU A 476 -11.27 27.57 -7.85
N PRO A 477 -10.39 26.73 -8.44
CA PRO A 477 -9.54 25.83 -7.66
C PRO A 477 -8.63 26.60 -6.68
N VAL A 478 -8.55 26.12 -5.43
CA VAL A 478 -7.77 26.77 -4.37
C VAL A 478 -6.50 25.99 -4.06
N THR A 479 -5.43 26.71 -3.74
CA THR A 479 -4.15 26.11 -3.33
C THR A 479 -3.97 26.23 -1.81
N ILE A 480 -3.84 25.11 -1.12
CA ILE A 480 -3.51 25.03 0.30
C ILE A 480 -2.00 24.86 0.45
N LYS A 481 -1.39 25.64 1.35
CA LYS A 481 0.05 25.59 1.60
C LYS A 481 0.39 24.60 2.72
N CYS A 482 1.52 23.92 2.59
CA CYS A 482 2.14 23.23 3.73
C CYS A 482 2.73 24.26 4.71
N SER A 483 2.63 23.96 6.01
CA SER A 483 3.39 24.67 7.04
C SER A 483 4.89 24.42 6.90
N GLY A 484 5.73 25.26 7.53
CA GLY A 484 7.19 25.03 7.56
C GLY A 484 7.58 23.65 8.11
N PRO A 485 7.02 23.19 9.24
CA PRO A 485 7.25 21.83 9.74
C PRO A 485 6.78 20.73 8.78
N ALA A 486 5.67 20.94 8.04
CA ALA A 486 5.20 19.99 7.03
C ALA A 486 6.17 19.88 5.85
N ASP A 487 6.71 21.01 5.37
CA ASP A 487 7.78 21.00 4.35
C ASP A 487 9.02 20.23 4.84
N GLN A 488 9.43 20.43 6.09
CA GLN A 488 10.53 19.66 6.68
C GLN A 488 10.25 18.15 6.73
N ALA A 489 9.01 17.73 6.99
CA ALA A 489 8.63 16.31 6.92
C ALA A 489 8.74 15.77 5.48
N VAL A 490 8.35 16.56 4.46
CA VAL A 490 8.51 16.19 3.05
C VAL A 490 9.99 16.13 2.64
N ILE A 491 10.83 17.05 3.11
CA ILE A 491 12.28 17.03 2.84
C ILE A 491 12.90 15.74 3.39
N LYS A 492 12.57 15.36 4.63
CA LYS A 492 13.04 14.09 5.22
C LYS A 492 12.63 12.88 4.39
N LEU A 493 11.41 12.89 3.84
CA LEU A 493 10.94 11.84 2.94
C LEU A 493 11.80 11.78 1.66
N GLN A 494 12.08 12.92 1.06
CA GLN A 494 12.95 12.99 -0.13
C GLN A 494 14.36 12.48 0.16
N GLU A 495 14.95 12.91 1.28
CA GLU A 495 16.29 12.47 1.73
C GLU A 495 16.35 10.95 1.97
N ALA A 496 15.24 10.35 2.42
CA ALA A 496 15.14 8.91 2.62
C ALA A 496 14.96 8.12 1.31
N ILE A 497 14.25 8.67 0.31
CA ILE A 497 13.90 7.98 -0.93
C ILE A 497 14.99 8.11 -2.00
N GLU A 498 15.61 9.27 -2.16
CA GLU A 498 16.60 9.53 -3.22
C GLU A 498 17.76 8.50 -3.26
N PRO A 499 18.37 8.08 -2.13
CA PRO A 499 19.38 7.03 -2.16
C PRO A 499 18.87 5.67 -2.65
N GLN A 500 17.58 5.38 -2.45
CA GLN A 500 16.95 4.12 -2.86
C GLN A 500 16.66 4.04 -4.35
N LEU A 501 16.66 5.18 -5.07
CA LEU A 501 16.48 5.26 -6.53
C LEU A 501 17.79 5.02 -7.30
N ARG A 502 18.94 4.98 -6.62
CA ARG A 502 20.24 4.71 -7.25
C ARG A 502 20.24 3.29 -7.85
N PRO A 503 21.11 2.98 -8.82
CA PRO A 503 21.14 1.65 -9.47
C PRO A 503 21.25 0.43 -8.53
N GLU A 504 21.80 0.61 -7.32
CA GLU A 504 21.95 -0.44 -6.29
C GLU A 504 20.93 -0.30 -5.15
N GLY A 505 20.01 0.65 -5.24
CA GLY A 505 19.01 0.95 -4.21
C GLY A 505 17.78 0.03 -4.30
N ALA A 506 17.04 -0.08 -3.19
CA ALA A 506 15.89 -0.98 -3.09
C ALA A 506 14.77 -0.68 -4.11
N LEU A 507 14.63 0.57 -4.54
CA LEU A 507 13.58 1.01 -5.46
C LEU A 507 14.10 1.19 -6.90
N ALA A 508 15.33 0.76 -7.22
CA ALA A 508 15.97 1.00 -8.51
C ALA A 508 15.19 0.44 -9.70
N HIS A 509 14.52 -0.70 -9.54
CA HIS A 509 13.75 -1.35 -10.61
C HIS A 509 12.35 -0.74 -10.79
N ILE A 510 11.88 0.09 -9.85
CA ILE A 510 10.63 0.85 -9.95
C ILE A 510 10.89 2.36 -9.84
N ASP A 511 12.05 2.82 -10.29
CA ASP A 511 12.50 4.21 -10.18
C ASP A 511 11.51 5.21 -10.83
N ASP A 512 10.83 4.81 -11.90
CA ASP A 512 9.79 5.56 -12.57
C ASP A 512 8.56 5.83 -11.69
N TRP A 513 8.14 4.84 -10.91
CA TRP A 513 7.07 4.94 -9.90
C TRP A 513 7.56 5.68 -8.66
N ALA A 514 8.70 5.27 -8.11
CA ALA A 514 9.26 5.81 -6.88
C ALA A 514 9.67 7.29 -7.03
N GLY A 515 10.04 7.74 -8.22
CA GLY A 515 10.23 9.16 -8.52
C GLY A 515 8.96 10.02 -8.44
N LYS A 516 7.76 9.40 -8.44
CA LYS A 516 6.46 10.09 -8.27
C LYS A 516 5.87 9.91 -6.87
N TYR A 517 6.48 9.07 -6.04
CA TYR A 517 6.04 8.71 -4.70
C TYR A 517 5.81 9.93 -3.80
N VAL A 518 6.78 10.84 -3.73
CA VAL A 518 6.70 12.02 -2.85
C VAL A 518 5.56 12.94 -3.27
N GLY A 519 5.34 13.10 -4.59
CA GLY A 519 4.18 13.80 -5.11
C GLY A 519 2.88 13.15 -4.64
N ALA A 520 2.75 11.83 -4.78
CA ALA A 520 1.58 11.08 -4.32
C ALA A 520 1.30 11.23 -2.82
N VAL A 521 2.35 11.21 -1.96
CA VAL A 521 2.22 11.48 -0.53
C VAL A 521 1.65 12.87 -0.26
N ALA A 522 2.10 13.89 -0.98
CA ALA A 522 1.53 15.24 -0.84
C ALA A 522 0.05 15.31 -1.26
N ARG A 523 -0.35 14.57 -2.30
CA ARG A 523 -1.77 14.47 -2.71
C ARG A 523 -2.60 13.83 -1.61
N ILE A 524 -2.13 12.71 -1.06
CA ILE A 524 -2.77 12.00 0.06
C ILE A 524 -2.91 12.95 1.25
N ALA A 525 -1.84 13.66 1.63
CA ALA A 525 -1.89 14.62 2.73
C ALA A 525 -2.95 15.71 2.52
N GLY A 526 -3.08 16.23 1.31
CA GLY A 526 -4.17 17.15 0.94
C GLY A 526 -5.55 16.55 1.17
N LEU A 527 -5.76 15.30 0.76
CA LEU A 527 -7.03 14.60 0.97
C LEU A 527 -7.33 14.37 2.46
N LEU A 528 -6.35 13.94 3.24
CA LEU A 528 -6.50 13.75 4.69
C LEU A 528 -6.87 15.08 5.38
N HIS A 529 -6.15 16.16 5.05
CA HIS A 529 -6.40 17.50 5.60
C HIS A 529 -7.82 17.98 5.31
N LEU A 530 -8.25 17.89 4.04
CA LEU A 530 -9.58 18.30 3.62
C LEU A 530 -10.67 17.51 4.34
N ALA A 531 -10.50 16.19 4.42
CA ALA A 531 -11.46 15.29 5.05
C ALA A 531 -11.62 15.53 6.57
N GLU A 532 -10.56 15.94 7.26
CA GLU A 532 -10.62 16.32 8.68
C GLU A 532 -11.21 17.72 8.91
N ARG A 533 -10.93 18.67 8.00
CA ARG A 533 -11.23 20.09 8.21
C ARG A 533 -12.36 20.65 7.35
N ALA A 534 -13.10 19.78 6.65
CA ALA A 534 -14.19 20.15 5.74
C ALA A 534 -15.24 21.10 6.32
N THR A 535 -15.44 21.10 7.65
CA THR A 535 -16.48 21.88 8.35
C THR A 535 -16.11 23.32 8.72
N GLY A 536 -15.00 23.85 8.21
CA GLY A 536 -14.71 25.30 8.33
C GLY A 536 -13.25 25.70 8.47
N ARG A 537 -12.31 24.75 8.41
CA ARG A 537 -10.86 25.02 8.53
C ARG A 537 -10.05 24.38 7.40
N TRP A 538 -10.70 24.05 6.30
CA TRP A 538 -10.08 23.37 5.16
C TRP A 538 -8.99 24.21 4.50
N GLY A 539 -9.07 25.55 4.58
CA GLY A 539 -8.06 26.47 4.03
C GLY A 539 -6.81 26.68 4.91
N ASP A 540 -6.79 26.12 6.13
CA ASP A 540 -5.61 26.20 7.00
C ASP A 540 -4.40 25.50 6.38
N PRO A 541 -3.16 25.86 6.77
CA PRO A 541 -1.99 25.13 6.32
C PRO A 541 -2.02 23.64 6.67
N ILE A 542 -1.44 22.82 5.79
CA ILE A 542 -1.23 21.39 6.07
C ILE A 542 -0.10 21.26 7.09
N GLU A 543 -0.38 20.55 8.19
CA GLU A 543 0.54 20.36 9.31
C GLU A 543 1.41 19.10 9.15
N ALA A 544 2.55 19.07 9.83
CA ALA A 544 3.50 17.94 9.76
C ALA A 544 2.85 16.59 10.10
N ALA A 545 1.97 16.54 11.10
CA ALA A 545 1.26 15.32 11.47
C ALA A 545 0.41 14.74 10.32
N THR A 546 -0.17 15.59 9.48
CA THR A 546 -0.92 15.13 8.30
C THR A 546 0.00 14.55 7.23
N ILE A 547 1.19 15.14 7.05
CA ILE A 547 2.22 14.58 6.16
C ILE A 547 2.70 13.22 6.69
N GLU A 548 2.99 13.09 7.99
CA GLU A 548 3.45 11.84 8.60
C GLU A 548 2.45 10.69 8.42
N ARG A 549 1.14 10.95 8.58
CA ARG A 549 0.10 9.96 8.27
C ARG A 549 0.04 9.62 6.79
N ALA A 550 0.20 10.61 5.91
CA ALA A 550 0.26 10.36 4.47
C ALA A 550 1.52 9.56 4.06
N VAL A 551 2.65 9.77 4.75
CA VAL A 551 3.88 8.96 4.59
C VAL A 551 3.61 7.51 4.96
N ALA A 552 2.94 7.23 6.09
CA ALA A 552 2.60 5.86 6.47
C ALA A 552 1.75 5.14 5.40
N ILE A 553 0.73 5.83 4.84
CA ILE A 553 -0.05 5.31 3.71
C ILE A 553 0.84 5.11 2.47
N GLY A 554 1.78 6.04 2.23
CA GLY A 554 2.73 5.93 1.13
C GLY A 554 3.69 4.74 1.26
N GLU A 555 4.22 4.47 2.45
CA GLU A 555 5.11 3.33 2.73
C GLU A 555 4.39 2.00 2.46
N TYR A 556 3.12 1.91 2.85
CA TYR A 556 2.24 0.82 2.45
C TYR A 556 2.20 0.66 0.92
N TYR A 557 1.86 1.73 0.19
CA TYR A 557 1.79 1.66 -1.27
C TYR A 557 3.16 1.38 -1.93
N THR A 558 4.26 1.72 -1.28
CA THR A 558 5.62 1.41 -1.78
C THR A 558 5.90 -0.08 -1.73
N ALA A 559 5.59 -0.74 -0.61
CA ALA A 559 5.73 -2.19 -0.48
C ALA A 559 4.83 -2.94 -1.48
N HIS A 560 3.59 -2.47 -1.67
CA HIS A 560 2.68 -3.06 -2.66
C HIS A 560 3.02 -2.70 -4.11
N ALA A 561 3.67 -1.56 -4.37
CA ALA A 561 4.16 -1.22 -5.71
C ALA A 561 5.30 -2.15 -6.11
N LEU A 562 6.28 -2.37 -5.23
CA LEU A 562 7.32 -3.40 -5.42
C LEU A 562 6.69 -4.74 -5.79
N ALA A 563 5.71 -5.18 -4.99
CA ALA A 563 4.97 -6.40 -5.25
C ALA A 563 4.27 -6.46 -6.61
N ALA A 564 3.63 -5.35 -7.01
CA ALA A 564 2.92 -5.25 -8.28
C ALA A 564 3.88 -5.30 -9.46
N PHE A 565 4.99 -4.54 -9.40
CA PHE A 565 5.98 -4.49 -10.47
C PHE A 565 6.76 -5.80 -10.57
N ASP A 566 7.09 -6.43 -9.45
CA ASP A 566 7.65 -7.78 -9.42
C ASP A 566 6.69 -8.74 -10.14
N LEU A 567 5.40 -8.77 -9.77
CA LEU A 567 4.41 -9.62 -10.43
C LEU A 567 4.37 -9.39 -11.95
N MET A 568 4.44 -8.12 -12.39
CA MET A 568 4.43 -7.72 -13.80
C MET A 568 5.71 -8.10 -14.57
N GLU A 569 6.88 -8.08 -13.92
CA GLU A 569 8.16 -8.50 -14.50
C GLU A 569 8.34 -10.03 -14.47
N THR A 570 7.74 -10.67 -13.48
CA THR A 570 7.95 -12.07 -13.11
C THR A 570 7.32 -13.06 -14.09
N ASP A 571 6.36 -12.71 -14.94
CA ASP A 571 5.70 -13.68 -15.84
C ASP A 571 6.68 -14.38 -16.81
N ALA A 572 7.67 -13.65 -17.36
CA ALA A 572 8.67 -14.23 -18.27
C ALA A 572 9.85 -14.92 -17.55
N ASP A 573 10.16 -14.51 -16.31
CA ASP A 573 11.30 -15.02 -15.54
C ASP A 573 10.90 -16.10 -14.54
N SER A 574 9.63 -16.16 -14.11
CA SER A 574 9.05 -17.29 -13.37
C SER A 574 8.95 -18.54 -14.21
N GLU A 575 8.56 -18.43 -15.49
CA GLU A 575 8.60 -19.59 -16.39
C GLU A 575 10.02 -20.18 -16.47
N LYS A 576 11.03 -19.31 -16.58
CA LYS A 576 12.44 -19.72 -16.59
C LYS A 576 12.92 -20.23 -15.23
N ALA A 577 12.55 -19.60 -14.12
CA ALA A 577 12.87 -20.06 -12.78
C ALA A 577 12.24 -21.44 -12.50
N GLN A 578 11.02 -21.67 -12.96
CA GLN A 578 10.37 -22.97 -12.90
C GLN A 578 11.14 -24.01 -13.73
N LEU A 579 11.63 -23.67 -14.93
CA LEU A 579 12.50 -24.56 -15.72
C LEU A 579 13.81 -24.93 -14.98
N VAL A 580 14.35 -24.01 -14.17
CA VAL A 580 15.52 -24.27 -13.31
C VAL A 580 15.14 -25.16 -12.13
N LEU A 581 14.01 -24.93 -11.46
CA LEU A 581 13.52 -25.82 -10.38
C LEU A 581 13.21 -27.22 -10.88
N ASP A 582 12.57 -27.37 -12.03
CA ASP A 582 12.28 -28.66 -12.64
C ASP A 582 13.57 -29.39 -13.02
N TRP A 583 14.59 -28.64 -13.46
CA TRP A 583 15.93 -29.18 -13.68
C TRP A 583 16.52 -29.70 -12.37
N ILE A 584 16.57 -28.88 -11.31
CA ILE A 584 17.09 -29.22 -9.99
C ILE A 584 16.39 -30.45 -9.41
N ARG A 585 15.05 -30.49 -9.46
CA ARG A 585 14.22 -31.61 -8.97
C ARG A 585 14.52 -32.90 -9.72
N ARG A 586 14.65 -32.81 -11.05
CA ARG A 586 14.95 -33.96 -11.91
C ARG A 586 16.36 -34.51 -11.72
N THR A 587 17.35 -33.64 -11.52
CA THR A 587 18.75 -34.03 -11.36
C THR A 587 19.17 -34.23 -9.91
N LYS A 588 18.28 -33.90 -8.95
CA LYS A 588 18.54 -33.91 -7.51
C LYS A 588 19.80 -33.12 -7.13
N THR A 589 20.05 -32.03 -7.86
CA THR A 589 21.25 -31.21 -7.70
C THR A 589 21.17 -30.42 -6.39
N THR A 590 22.16 -30.57 -5.52
CA THR A 590 22.25 -29.86 -4.23
C THR A 590 23.10 -28.59 -4.29
N SER A 591 23.92 -28.44 -5.34
CA SER A 591 24.68 -27.22 -5.66
C SER A 591 25.10 -27.21 -7.12
N PHE A 592 25.23 -26.05 -7.75
CA PHE A 592 25.72 -25.91 -9.13
C PHE A 592 26.36 -24.55 -9.40
N LYS A 593 27.15 -24.45 -10.47
CA LYS A 593 27.67 -23.18 -11.01
C LYS A 593 26.78 -22.70 -12.15
N ALA A 594 26.65 -21.38 -12.32
CA ALA A 594 25.76 -20.81 -13.36
C ALA A 594 26.04 -21.33 -14.78
N HIS A 595 27.29 -21.64 -15.12
CA HIS A 595 27.65 -22.20 -16.43
C HIS A 595 27.17 -23.65 -16.62
N GLU A 596 27.06 -24.44 -15.55
CA GLU A 596 26.58 -25.82 -15.60
C GLU A 596 25.08 -25.85 -15.95
N LEU A 597 24.30 -24.90 -15.42
CA LEU A 597 22.90 -24.70 -15.78
C LEU A 597 22.76 -24.36 -17.27
N VAL A 598 23.57 -23.42 -17.77
CA VAL A 598 23.59 -23.02 -19.19
C VAL A 598 23.94 -24.20 -20.10
N THR A 599 24.92 -25.01 -19.73
CA THR A 599 25.28 -26.23 -20.46
C THR A 599 24.12 -27.24 -20.47
N ALA A 600 23.46 -27.44 -19.33
CA ALA A 600 22.37 -28.40 -19.20
C ALA A 600 21.05 -27.94 -19.86
N ARG A 601 20.82 -26.64 -19.98
CA ARG A 601 19.57 -26.03 -20.45
C ARG A 601 19.80 -24.99 -21.55
N ARG A 602 20.75 -25.24 -22.45
CA ARG A 602 21.20 -24.30 -23.50
C ARG A 602 20.10 -23.70 -24.39
N ARG A 603 19.00 -24.44 -24.61
CA ARG A 603 17.83 -23.94 -25.37
C ARG A 603 17.05 -22.86 -24.63
N ALA A 604 16.90 -23.00 -23.31
CA ALA A 604 16.21 -22.03 -22.45
C ALA A 604 17.16 -20.90 -21.98
N PHE A 605 18.44 -21.22 -21.82
CA PHE A 605 19.48 -20.29 -21.37
C PHE A 605 20.70 -20.35 -22.30
N PRO A 606 20.76 -19.53 -23.36
CA PRO A 606 21.90 -19.51 -24.27
C PRO A 606 23.20 -19.00 -23.64
N THR A 607 23.09 -18.16 -22.60
CA THR A 607 24.24 -17.52 -21.91
C THR A 607 24.02 -17.46 -20.40
N VAL A 608 25.10 -17.28 -19.62
CA VAL A 608 25.00 -17.03 -18.17
C VAL A 608 24.20 -15.76 -17.88
N SER A 609 24.34 -14.72 -18.71
CA SER A 609 23.55 -13.49 -18.59
C SER A 609 22.05 -13.73 -18.75
N SER A 610 21.63 -14.66 -19.63
CA SER A 610 20.20 -15.00 -19.79
C SER A 610 19.63 -15.85 -18.66
N ALA A 611 20.47 -16.53 -17.87
CA ALA A 611 20.05 -17.28 -16.69
C ALA A 611 20.03 -16.43 -15.42
N ALA A 612 20.71 -15.28 -15.41
CA ALA A 612 20.85 -14.44 -14.22
C ALA A 612 19.51 -13.98 -13.61
N PRO A 613 18.49 -13.56 -14.38
CA PRO A 613 17.20 -13.16 -13.80
C PRO A 613 16.49 -14.31 -13.08
N ALA A 614 16.39 -15.48 -13.72
CA ALA A 614 15.78 -16.67 -13.12
C ALA A 614 16.54 -17.17 -11.87
N LEU A 615 17.88 -17.03 -11.85
CA LEU A 615 18.69 -17.39 -10.68
C LEU A 615 18.51 -16.41 -9.52
N ARG A 616 18.42 -15.10 -9.79
CA ARG A 616 18.11 -14.09 -8.76
C ARG A 616 16.73 -14.33 -8.15
N LEU A 617 15.73 -14.57 -8.99
CA LEU A 617 14.37 -14.88 -8.53
C LEU A 617 14.34 -16.10 -7.61
N LEU A 618 15.10 -17.15 -7.92
CA LEU A 618 15.20 -18.32 -7.04
C LEU A 618 16.02 -18.08 -5.76
N GLU A 619 16.97 -17.14 -5.77
CA GLU A 619 17.65 -16.68 -4.55
C GLU A 619 16.70 -15.90 -3.65
N GLU A 620 15.92 -14.98 -4.21
CA GLU A 620 14.90 -14.16 -3.52
C GLU A 620 13.79 -15.03 -2.90
N HIS A 621 13.34 -16.05 -3.62
CA HIS A 621 12.35 -17.02 -3.12
C HIS A 621 12.94 -18.07 -2.16
N GLY A 622 14.22 -17.97 -1.80
CA GLY A 622 14.86 -18.86 -0.83
C GLY A 622 15.19 -20.27 -1.36
N TYR A 623 14.95 -20.55 -2.65
CA TYR A 623 15.30 -21.83 -3.28
C TYR A 623 16.81 -22.01 -3.48
N LEU A 624 17.55 -20.90 -3.66
CA LEU A 624 19.00 -20.87 -3.85
C LEU A 624 19.68 -19.95 -2.84
N ARG A 625 20.92 -20.24 -2.50
CA ARG A 625 21.81 -19.35 -1.75
C ARG A 625 23.14 -19.21 -2.48
N ARG A 626 23.56 -17.98 -2.80
CA ARG A 626 24.90 -17.73 -3.34
C ARG A 626 25.95 -18.00 -2.29
N LEU A 627 26.95 -18.81 -2.63
CA LEU A 627 28.16 -18.93 -1.85
C LEU A 627 29.22 -18.00 -2.45
N HIS A 628 29.68 -17.05 -1.64
CA HIS A 628 30.90 -16.29 -1.96
C HIS A 628 32.10 -17.13 -1.51
N GLU A 629 32.90 -17.63 -2.43
CA GLU A 629 34.20 -18.22 -2.07
C GLU A 629 35.13 -17.11 -1.58
N ALA A 630 35.73 -17.29 -0.40
CA ALA A 630 36.80 -16.43 0.09
C ALA A 630 37.97 -16.49 -0.89
N ARG A 631 38.56 -15.32 -1.20
CA ARG A 631 39.76 -15.22 -2.06
C ARG A 631 40.90 -16.04 -1.47
N ALA A 632 41.21 -17.18 -2.08
CA ALA A 632 42.57 -17.71 -2.03
C ALA A 632 43.43 -16.82 -2.94
N GLY A 633 44.46 -16.18 -2.37
CA GLY A 633 45.24 -15.12 -3.00
C GLY A 633 45.73 -15.44 -4.43
N GLY A 634 45.48 -14.51 -5.36
CA GLY A 634 46.04 -14.49 -6.71
C GLY A 634 45.31 -13.53 -7.64
N ARG A 635 46.06 -12.70 -8.39
CA ARG A 635 45.49 -11.85 -9.47
C ARG A 635 45.02 -12.73 -10.62
N GLY A 636 43.72 -13.05 -10.63
CA GLY A 636 43.04 -13.81 -11.68
C GLY A 636 41.53 -13.68 -11.55
N ARG A 637 40.84 -13.81 -12.70
CA ARG A 637 39.39 -13.67 -12.94
C ARG A 637 38.49 -13.97 -11.73
N GLN A 638 37.48 -13.12 -11.50
CA GLN A 638 36.51 -13.29 -10.41
C GLN A 638 35.98 -14.75 -10.36
N PRO A 639 35.93 -15.38 -9.18
CA PRO A 639 35.45 -16.74 -9.04
C PRO A 639 33.98 -16.83 -9.49
N ALA A 640 33.63 -17.95 -10.13
CA ALA A 640 32.28 -18.15 -10.65
C ALA A 640 31.30 -18.33 -9.48
N ALA A 641 30.16 -17.62 -9.51
CA ALA A 641 29.12 -17.77 -8.49
C ALA A 641 28.65 -19.23 -8.42
N VAL A 642 28.78 -19.81 -7.21
CA VAL A 642 28.27 -21.14 -6.86
C VAL A 642 26.95 -20.95 -6.12
N PHE A 643 25.94 -21.70 -6.52
CA PHE A 643 24.61 -21.67 -5.92
C PHE A 643 24.41 -22.97 -5.14
N ARG A 644 24.06 -22.86 -3.86
CA ARG A 644 23.58 -23.97 -3.04
C ARG A 644 22.06 -24.05 -3.14
N VAL A 645 21.52 -25.25 -3.25
CA VAL A 645 20.08 -25.49 -3.41
C VAL A 645 19.45 -25.83 -2.05
N HIS A 646 18.28 -25.26 -1.76
CA HIS A 646 17.53 -25.57 -0.54
C HIS A 646 17.13 -27.06 -0.51
N PRO A 647 17.28 -27.78 0.64
CA PRO A 647 16.99 -29.22 0.71
C PRO A 647 15.59 -29.61 0.20
N SER A 648 14.54 -28.86 0.56
CA SER A 648 13.17 -29.12 0.09
C SER A 648 12.98 -28.96 -1.42
N ALA A 649 13.86 -28.21 -2.11
CA ALA A 649 13.79 -28.00 -3.54
C ALA A 649 14.23 -29.24 -4.35
N THR A 650 15.00 -30.15 -3.73
CA THR A 650 15.42 -31.40 -4.36
C THR A 650 14.39 -32.53 -4.20
N GLY A 651 13.33 -32.34 -3.40
CA GLY A 651 12.23 -33.28 -3.26
C GLY A 651 12.54 -34.49 -2.38
N THR A 652 12.79 -34.23 -1.09
CA THR A 652 12.75 -35.19 0.02
C THR A 652 12.16 -34.47 1.23
N ASP A 653 10.84 -34.57 1.42
CA ASP A 653 10.17 -34.95 2.68
C ASP A 653 8.64 -34.94 2.54
N ASP A 654 8.03 -35.79 3.36
CA ASP A 654 6.68 -36.37 3.34
C ASP A 654 5.49 -35.48 2.95
N ALA A 655 4.81 -35.88 1.87
CA ALA A 655 3.39 -35.63 1.65
C ALA A 655 2.51 -36.62 2.45
N SER A 656 2.92 -37.00 3.66
CA SER A 656 2.26 -38.04 4.46
C SER A 656 2.04 -37.70 5.93
N VAL A 657 1.81 -36.43 6.30
CA VAL A 657 1.11 -36.11 7.56
C VAL A 657 0.17 -34.90 7.36
N ARG A 658 -1.10 -35.25 7.14
CA ARG A 658 -2.38 -34.55 7.39
C ARG A 658 -2.52 -33.05 7.11
#